data_AF-A0A7Z0CRH3-F1
#
_entry.id   AF-A0A7Z0CRH3-F1
#
_cell.length_a   1.000
_cell.length_b   1.000
_cell.length_c   1.000
_cell.angle_alpha   90.00
_cell.angle_beta   90.00
_cell.angle_gamma   90.00
#
_symmetry.space_group_name_H-M   'P 1'
#
loop_
_entity.id
_entity.type
_entity.pdbx_description
1 polymer ?
#
loop_
_entity_poly.entity_id
_entity_poly.type
_entity_poly.pdbx_seq_one_letter_code
_entity_poly.pdbx_strand_id
1 'polypeptide(L)'
;MPVTVPASHGDAAHPDAGRRVPPGLLALDEHLFNPDASQWLVIDSGNTAVPRTVVPSLADGLELVGRGRIAALVGHLRDGVGVVDVDVPGPLGDFLAAEVSDWLSRRDCWVLERPSGGAKGRWHIFFAHPDFHYAPAAARSGFAAAVSGYLTALAEDVKVPRNELDLRDAVRPLSSPHRFGAVTRPKGDLREALRGLKRLLPDPPAPSPLRPRVKVKPTNAGHKSAAAAGSGLVVPLALQRWKRQLRTEWRTYLLTGEIPAGSWAAGATKTRTAVEVDRSLVEAACTREMVWAIGDPEMAWRIIRESHPAAMTKAKHQGYSWWLGYVWNELVRSASEFNTTPGKPRKVEAPPAEVLEAVAAARQELDRLKWTVPARQRAALLLVGHQLLDRVLRKGKLRVPCPERDLLLDTGLGDRKTVRAALARLNGRLGTLHTDCLSLTERDSSSYEFEINSAPHGEGRQIPPPVFDPPPTPRGLWLILPRASHSLWRTLLTSPGPLDLADLAVKAGLVEDGADEPSKSQRSTAKAALVALSRAGMVRVDEHGRWQAATRPRSVQIERDAAAAYARQLETIEAERAAYRAGTTSSWTAGRARAIKAQRAKEKVWWDHLSPAAQAARVATRRLEFEQMSISQQAALKARLAERRIRAGLDELETYQTWLRTLPADEYVARSLERKQRFQDLSPAERGASVASWDRHRLRYGLTAQRLATPPLDERPATPDAERAALLPDGAAERDAAFLERQGDLLEQDQHQVAG
;
A
#
# COMPACT_ATOMS: atom_id res chain seq x y z
N MET A 1 -15.25 -17.77 2.88
CA MET A 1 -15.73 -18.10 1.51
C MET A 1 -15.99 -19.60 1.45
N PRO A 2 -17.01 -20.09 0.72
CA PRO A 2 -17.13 -21.52 0.49
C PRO A 2 -16.03 -22.01 -0.46
N VAL A 3 -15.28 -23.02 -0.04
CA VAL A 3 -14.31 -23.67 -0.92
C VAL A 3 -15.04 -24.75 -1.71
N THR A 4 -14.82 -24.80 -3.02
CA THR A 4 -15.44 -25.78 -3.92
C THR A 4 -14.35 -26.70 -4.45
N VAL A 5 -14.55 -28.01 -4.33
CA VAL A 5 -13.62 -29.01 -4.85
C VAL A 5 -14.10 -29.40 -6.26
N PRO A 6 -13.29 -29.17 -7.32
CA PRO A 6 -13.60 -29.65 -8.66
C PRO A 6 -13.77 -31.18 -8.69
N ALA A 7 -14.68 -31.67 -9.54
CA ALA A 7 -14.91 -33.11 -9.69
C ALA A 7 -13.65 -33.82 -10.21
N SER A 8 -13.30 -34.96 -9.62
CA SER A 8 -12.21 -35.78 -10.15
C SER A 8 -12.66 -36.49 -11.45
N HIS A 9 -11.74 -36.88 -12.33
CA HIS A 9 -12.08 -37.55 -13.60
C HIS A 9 -12.88 -38.86 -13.45
N GLY A 10 -12.94 -39.45 -12.24
CA GLY A 10 -13.79 -40.60 -11.92
C GLY A 10 -15.21 -40.25 -11.43
N ASP A 11 -15.51 -38.98 -11.14
CA ASP A 11 -16.77 -38.51 -10.54
C ASP A 11 -17.83 -38.08 -11.57
N ALA A 12 -17.57 -38.19 -12.89
CA ALA A 12 -18.56 -37.81 -13.90
C ALA A 12 -19.88 -38.60 -13.79
N ALA A 13 -19.90 -39.70 -13.02
CA ALA A 13 -21.07 -40.53 -12.76
C ALA A 13 -21.68 -40.37 -11.34
N HIS A 14 -21.14 -39.52 -10.45
CA HIS A 14 -21.62 -39.40 -9.06
C HIS A 14 -22.36 -38.06 -8.82
N PRO A 15 -23.51 -38.04 -8.11
CA PRO A 15 -24.39 -36.86 -7.94
C PRO A 15 -23.79 -35.62 -7.23
N ASP A 16 -22.51 -35.61 -6.89
CA ASP A 16 -21.84 -34.60 -6.05
C ASP A 16 -20.72 -33.81 -6.78
N ALA A 17 -20.64 -33.85 -8.11
CA ALA A 17 -19.63 -33.11 -8.88
C ALA A 17 -19.70 -31.58 -8.64
N GLY A 18 -18.57 -30.94 -8.28
CA GLY A 18 -18.51 -29.49 -7.97
C GLY A 18 -18.91 -29.14 -6.52
N ARG A 19 -18.62 -30.02 -5.57
CA ARG A 19 -19.11 -29.97 -4.19
C ARG A 19 -18.56 -28.80 -3.37
N ARG A 20 -19.46 -28.15 -2.63
CA ARG A 20 -19.18 -27.12 -1.62
C ARG A 20 -18.69 -27.79 -0.32
N VAL A 21 -17.51 -27.40 0.17
CA VAL A 21 -16.99 -27.87 1.47
C VAL A 21 -17.82 -27.23 2.60
N PRO A 22 -18.37 -28.02 3.55
CA PRO A 22 -19.10 -27.49 4.69
C PRO A 22 -18.22 -26.51 5.52
N PRO A 23 -18.73 -25.31 5.90
CA PRO A 23 -17.93 -24.33 6.64
C PRO A 23 -17.35 -24.86 7.96
N GLY A 24 -18.09 -25.72 8.68
CA GLY A 24 -17.59 -26.32 9.93
C GLY A 24 -16.45 -27.30 9.72
N LEU A 25 -16.44 -28.00 8.57
CA LEU A 25 -15.38 -28.94 8.19
C LEU A 25 -14.11 -28.16 7.80
N LEU A 26 -14.27 -27.09 7.01
CA LEU A 26 -13.16 -26.21 6.65
C LEU A 26 -12.56 -25.53 7.89
N ALA A 27 -13.39 -25.07 8.82
CA ALA A 27 -12.93 -24.45 10.07
C ALA A 27 -12.19 -25.44 10.99
N LEU A 28 -12.57 -26.73 10.97
CA LEU A 28 -11.80 -27.79 11.63
C LEU A 28 -10.44 -27.98 10.96
N ASP A 29 -10.39 -28.09 9.64
CA ASP A 29 -9.12 -28.22 8.91
C ASP A 29 -8.21 -27.00 9.13
N GLU A 30 -8.73 -25.78 9.07
CA GLU A 30 -7.98 -24.56 9.36
C GLU A 30 -7.40 -24.52 10.79
N HIS A 31 -8.03 -25.23 11.74
CA HIS A 31 -7.57 -25.27 13.13
C HIS A 31 -6.68 -26.48 13.45
N LEU A 32 -6.78 -27.58 12.67
CA LEU A 32 -5.98 -28.80 12.81
C LEU A 32 -4.64 -28.73 12.07
N PHE A 33 -4.59 -28.04 10.93
CA PHE A 33 -3.42 -28.03 10.06
C PHE A 33 -2.55 -26.80 10.25
N ASN A 34 -1.24 -26.99 10.03
CA ASN A 34 -0.28 -25.91 10.02
C ASN A 34 -0.52 -25.02 8.78
N PRO A 35 -0.69 -23.69 8.93
CA PRO A 35 -1.02 -22.82 7.82
C PRO A 35 0.17 -22.52 6.90
N ASP A 36 1.39 -22.94 7.24
CA ASP A 36 2.58 -22.74 6.41
C ASP A 36 2.44 -23.41 5.03
N ALA A 37 2.63 -22.63 3.96
CA ALA A 37 2.50 -23.08 2.57
C ALA A 37 3.47 -24.22 2.19
N SER A 38 4.57 -24.39 2.91
CA SER A 38 5.48 -25.52 2.72
C SER A 38 4.92 -26.86 3.21
N GLN A 39 3.86 -26.81 4.03
CA GLN A 39 3.21 -27.96 4.64
C GLN A 39 2.09 -28.55 3.78
N TRP A 40 1.70 -27.84 2.73
CA TRP A 40 0.66 -28.27 1.81
C TRP A 40 1.27 -28.96 0.59
N LEU A 41 0.83 -30.18 0.32
CA LEU A 41 1.28 -31.00 -0.81
C LEU A 41 0.06 -31.51 -1.59
N VAL A 42 0.12 -31.41 -2.92
CA VAL A 42 -0.83 -32.07 -3.82
C VAL A 42 -0.26 -33.39 -4.32
N ILE A 43 -1.12 -34.42 -4.37
CA ILE A 43 -0.77 -35.76 -4.87
C ILE A 43 -1.66 -36.18 -6.03
N ASP A 44 -1.14 -37.06 -6.87
CA ASP A 44 -1.91 -37.72 -7.93
C ASP A 44 -2.65 -38.97 -7.44
N SER A 45 -3.38 -39.63 -8.34
CA SER A 45 -4.13 -40.87 -8.06
C SER A 45 -3.21 -42.04 -7.67
N GLY A 46 -1.94 -42.00 -8.09
CA GLY A 46 -0.89 -42.95 -7.74
C GLY A 46 -0.22 -42.67 -6.40
N ASN A 47 -0.75 -41.73 -5.60
CA ASN A 47 -0.17 -41.33 -4.31
C ASN A 47 1.24 -40.71 -4.44
N THR A 48 1.55 -40.10 -5.59
CA THR A 48 2.82 -39.42 -5.85
C THR A 48 2.65 -37.93 -5.79
N ALA A 49 3.60 -37.22 -5.17
CA ALA A 49 3.62 -35.76 -5.11
C ALA A 49 3.64 -35.15 -6.52
N VAL A 50 2.72 -34.22 -6.82
CA VAL A 50 2.75 -33.49 -8.09
C VAL A 50 3.88 -32.45 -8.03
N PRO A 51 4.90 -32.54 -8.91
CA PRO A 51 6.06 -31.65 -8.83
C PRO A 51 5.71 -30.20 -9.12
N ARG A 52 6.49 -29.28 -8.52
CA ARG A 52 6.49 -27.82 -8.80
C ARG A 52 5.23 -27.04 -8.36
N THR A 53 4.20 -27.70 -7.84
CA THR A 53 3.01 -27.02 -7.32
C THR A 53 3.24 -26.56 -5.88
N VAL A 54 3.36 -25.24 -5.66
CA VAL A 54 3.37 -24.65 -4.32
C VAL A 54 1.95 -24.30 -3.94
N VAL A 55 1.43 -24.87 -2.86
CA VAL A 55 0.05 -24.64 -2.40
C VAL A 55 0.06 -23.59 -1.28
N PRO A 56 -0.40 -22.34 -1.54
CA PRO A 56 -0.24 -21.23 -0.58
C PRO A 56 -1.17 -21.31 0.63
N SER A 57 -2.29 -22.01 0.48
CA SER A 57 -3.32 -22.19 1.51
C SER A 57 -4.14 -23.45 1.27
N LEU A 58 -4.86 -23.91 2.30
CA LEU A 58 -5.85 -24.99 2.18
C LEU A 58 -6.87 -24.71 1.07
N ALA A 59 -7.40 -23.49 1.00
CA ALA A 59 -8.37 -23.10 -0.01
C ALA A 59 -7.80 -23.19 -1.43
N ASP A 60 -6.57 -22.70 -1.64
CA ASP A 60 -5.89 -22.82 -2.94
C ASP A 60 -5.65 -24.28 -3.31
N GLY A 61 -5.24 -25.11 -2.35
CA GLY A 61 -5.01 -26.53 -2.57
C GLY A 61 -6.27 -27.27 -2.99
N LEU A 62 -7.39 -26.99 -2.33
CA LEU A 62 -8.68 -27.60 -2.64
C LEU A 62 -9.24 -27.15 -4.00
N GLU A 63 -8.98 -25.90 -4.44
CA GLU A 63 -9.35 -25.44 -5.79
C GLU A 63 -8.56 -26.14 -6.90
N LEU A 64 -7.37 -26.67 -6.60
CA LEU A 64 -6.53 -27.41 -7.54
C LEU A 64 -6.92 -28.88 -7.66
N VAL A 65 -7.59 -29.46 -6.66
CA VAL A 65 -8.04 -30.85 -6.69
C VAL A 65 -8.95 -31.09 -7.90
N GLY A 66 -8.75 -32.18 -8.64
CA GLY A 66 -9.48 -32.47 -9.88
C GLY A 66 -8.96 -31.74 -11.12
N ARG A 67 -7.96 -30.86 -10.99
CA ARG A 67 -7.30 -30.21 -12.15
C ARG A 67 -6.01 -30.94 -12.53
N GLY A 68 -5.84 -31.19 -13.82
CA GLY A 68 -4.67 -31.89 -14.34
C GLY A 68 -4.49 -33.27 -13.68
N ARG A 69 -3.32 -33.52 -13.10
CA ARG A 69 -3.02 -34.78 -12.37
C ARG A 69 -3.33 -34.73 -10.87
N ILE A 70 -3.85 -33.62 -10.35
CA ILE A 70 -4.03 -33.42 -8.92
C ILE A 70 -5.30 -34.14 -8.45
N ALA A 71 -5.13 -35.16 -7.62
CA ALA A 71 -6.24 -35.99 -7.13
C ALA A 71 -6.61 -35.71 -5.67
N ALA A 72 -5.65 -35.33 -4.81
CA ALA A 72 -5.91 -35.02 -3.41
C ALA A 72 -4.90 -34.02 -2.84
N LEU A 73 -5.26 -33.42 -1.71
CA LEU A 73 -4.44 -32.51 -0.92
C LEU A 73 -4.01 -33.20 0.37
N VAL A 74 -2.76 -33.00 0.77
CA VAL A 74 -2.17 -33.47 2.02
C VAL A 74 -1.61 -32.26 2.75
N GLY A 75 -1.83 -32.19 4.06
CA GLY A 75 -1.27 -31.16 4.92
C GLY A 75 -0.52 -31.78 6.10
N HIS A 76 0.36 -31.01 6.73
CA HIS A 76 0.90 -31.36 8.05
C HIS A 76 0.07 -30.74 9.17
N LEU A 77 -0.14 -31.52 10.23
CA LEU A 77 -0.84 -31.10 11.43
C LEU A 77 -0.03 -30.05 12.22
N ARG A 78 -0.72 -29.19 12.97
CA ARG A 78 -0.09 -28.24 13.88
C ARG A 78 0.47 -28.96 15.12
N ASP A 79 1.33 -28.29 15.86
CA ASP A 79 1.72 -28.74 17.21
C ASP A 79 0.49 -28.84 18.13
N GLY A 80 0.46 -29.89 18.96
CA GLY A 80 -0.68 -30.25 19.80
C GLY A 80 -1.71 -31.15 19.12
N VAL A 81 -1.53 -31.51 17.83
CA VAL A 81 -2.47 -32.35 17.07
C VAL A 81 -1.73 -33.52 16.43
N GLY A 82 -2.30 -34.72 16.54
CA GLY A 82 -1.79 -35.95 15.92
C GLY A 82 -2.88 -36.71 15.17
N VAL A 83 -2.47 -37.69 14.36
CA VAL A 83 -3.41 -38.61 13.71
C VAL A 83 -2.86 -40.03 13.71
N VAL A 84 -3.71 -40.99 14.05
CA VAL A 84 -3.43 -42.42 13.87
C VAL A 84 -4.04 -42.87 12.56
N ASP A 85 -3.23 -43.41 11.65
CA ASP A 85 -3.66 -44.05 10.42
C ASP A 85 -3.82 -45.55 10.66
N VAL A 86 -5.07 -46.02 10.58
CA VAL A 86 -5.46 -47.43 10.69
C VAL A 86 -5.65 -47.95 9.27
N ASP A 87 -4.65 -48.66 8.74
CA ASP A 87 -4.64 -49.21 7.38
C ASP A 87 -5.18 -50.66 7.29
N VAL A 88 -5.85 -51.12 8.34
CA VAL A 88 -6.47 -52.44 8.44
C VAL A 88 -7.88 -52.41 7.84
N PRO A 89 -8.21 -53.22 6.82
CA PRO A 89 -9.56 -53.28 6.26
C PRO A 89 -10.50 -54.16 7.10
N GLY A 90 -11.80 -53.98 6.90
CA GLY A 90 -12.86 -54.82 7.46
C GLY A 90 -13.20 -54.55 8.94
N PRO A 91 -13.96 -55.47 9.58
CA PRO A 91 -14.45 -55.29 10.95
C PRO A 91 -13.33 -55.15 12.00
N LEU A 92 -12.17 -55.77 11.76
CA LEU A 92 -11.01 -55.62 12.64
C LEU A 92 -10.51 -54.17 12.66
N GLY A 93 -10.49 -53.49 11.51
CA GLY A 93 -10.14 -52.07 11.44
C GLY A 93 -11.15 -51.17 12.16
N ASP A 94 -12.45 -51.49 12.07
CA ASP A 94 -13.50 -50.78 12.83
C ASP A 94 -13.33 -50.95 14.35
N PHE A 95 -12.96 -52.16 14.79
CA PHE A 95 -12.63 -52.44 16.20
C PHE A 95 -11.39 -51.66 16.65
N LEU A 96 -10.30 -51.71 15.89
CA LEU A 96 -9.06 -51.00 16.21
C LEU A 96 -9.26 -49.49 16.28
N ALA A 97 -10.07 -48.91 15.40
CA ALA A 97 -10.42 -47.50 15.45
C ALA A 97 -11.15 -47.11 16.74
N ALA A 98 -12.09 -47.94 17.20
CA ALA A 98 -12.80 -47.71 18.47
C ALA A 98 -11.86 -47.85 19.67
N GLU A 99 -11.02 -48.89 19.69
CA GLU A 99 -10.07 -49.17 20.76
C GLU A 99 -9.00 -48.07 20.89
N VAL A 100 -8.50 -47.53 19.78
CA VAL A 100 -7.59 -46.38 19.77
C VAL A 100 -8.29 -45.12 20.26
N SER A 101 -9.52 -44.87 19.82
CA SER A 101 -10.29 -43.68 20.20
C SER A 101 -10.62 -43.66 21.69
N ASP A 102 -11.01 -44.80 22.26
CA ASP A 102 -11.27 -44.96 23.69
C ASP A 102 -9.99 -44.75 24.52
N TRP A 103 -8.88 -45.36 24.13
CA TRP A 103 -7.60 -45.20 24.83
C TRP A 103 -7.13 -43.73 24.89
N LEU A 104 -7.32 -42.98 23.80
CA LEU A 104 -7.02 -41.55 23.72
C LEU A 104 -7.99 -40.73 24.58
N SER A 105 -9.29 -41.05 24.53
CA SER A 105 -10.32 -40.33 25.29
C SER A 105 -10.13 -40.48 26.80
N ARG A 106 -9.71 -41.66 27.29
CA ARG A 106 -9.36 -41.91 28.70
C ARG A 106 -8.14 -41.13 29.20
N ARG A 107 -7.43 -40.44 28.31
CA ARG A 107 -6.25 -39.61 28.59
C ARG A 107 -6.50 -38.15 28.23
N ASP A 108 -7.75 -37.72 28.35
CA ASP A 108 -8.20 -36.35 28.15
C ASP A 108 -7.84 -35.75 26.78
N CYS A 109 -7.62 -36.61 25.77
CA CYS A 109 -7.43 -36.15 24.41
C CYS A 109 -8.77 -35.76 23.79
N TRP A 110 -8.78 -34.68 23.02
CA TRP A 110 -9.84 -34.48 22.04
C TRP A 110 -9.66 -35.52 20.93
N VAL A 111 -10.74 -36.18 20.48
CA VAL A 111 -10.69 -37.24 19.45
C VAL A 111 -11.74 -37.01 18.38
N LEU A 112 -11.39 -37.27 17.11
CA LEU A 112 -12.28 -37.24 15.97
C LEU A 112 -11.98 -38.39 15.00
N GLU A 113 -12.94 -39.29 14.84
CA GLU A 113 -12.85 -40.43 13.93
C GLU A 113 -13.31 -40.05 12.52
N ARG A 114 -12.51 -40.41 11.50
CA ARG A 114 -12.87 -40.24 10.09
C ARG A 114 -12.50 -41.48 9.29
N PRO A 115 -13.40 -42.06 8.47
CA PRO A 115 -13.01 -43.11 7.52
C PRO A 115 -11.97 -42.57 6.52
N SER A 116 -10.96 -43.35 6.14
CA SER A 116 -9.86 -42.86 5.30
C SER A 116 -10.24 -42.58 3.85
N GLY A 117 -11.34 -43.21 3.38
CA GLY A 117 -11.81 -43.15 1.99
C GLY A 117 -11.18 -44.20 1.08
N GLY A 118 -10.32 -45.07 1.62
CA GLY A 118 -9.86 -46.29 0.98
C GLY A 118 -10.85 -47.45 1.18
N ALA A 119 -10.32 -48.65 1.43
CA ALA A 119 -11.13 -49.82 1.77
C ALA A 119 -11.93 -49.60 3.06
N LYS A 120 -13.14 -50.16 3.14
CA LYS A 120 -13.97 -50.14 4.36
C LYS A 120 -13.17 -50.73 5.54
N GLY A 121 -13.27 -50.11 6.71
CA GLY A 121 -12.51 -50.49 7.91
C GLY A 121 -11.23 -49.68 8.13
N ARG A 122 -10.78 -48.89 7.13
CA ARG A 122 -9.61 -48.01 7.29
C ARG A 122 -9.99 -46.63 7.84
N TRP A 123 -9.26 -46.15 8.83
CA TRP A 123 -9.61 -44.93 9.59
C TRP A 123 -8.43 -43.98 9.78
N HIS A 124 -8.73 -42.69 9.82
CA HIS A 124 -7.86 -41.68 10.39
C HIS A 124 -8.48 -41.23 11.72
N ILE A 125 -7.77 -41.43 12.83
CA ILE A 125 -8.18 -41.01 14.17
C ILE A 125 -7.41 -39.75 14.52
N PHE A 126 -8.04 -38.59 14.35
CA PHE A 126 -7.44 -37.32 14.72
C PHE A 126 -7.56 -37.14 16.23
N PHE A 127 -6.51 -36.63 16.85
CA PHE A 127 -6.55 -36.28 18.26
C PHE A 127 -5.78 -35.00 18.55
N ALA A 128 -6.12 -34.35 19.66
CA ALA A 128 -5.38 -33.19 20.13
C ALA A 128 -5.12 -33.28 21.64
N HIS A 129 -3.92 -32.86 22.05
CA HIS A 129 -3.48 -32.76 23.43
C HIS A 129 -2.42 -31.65 23.53
N PRO A 130 -2.49 -30.72 24.50
CA PRO A 130 -1.57 -29.57 24.57
C PRO A 130 -0.09 -29.96 24.57
N ASP A 131 0.25 -31.04 25.26
CA ASP A 131 1.63 -31.55 25.37
C ASP A 131 2.05 -32.50 24.22
N PHE A 132 1.19 -32.69 23.21
CA PHE A 132 1.54 -33.54 22.08
C PHE A 132 2.45 -32.80 21.09
N HIS A 133 3.66 -33.33 20.93
CA HIS A 133 4.58 -32.93 19.89
C HIS A 133 4.96 -34.12 19.04
N TYR A 134 4.66 -34.05 17.75
CA TYR A 134 5.06 -35.11 16.84
C TYR A 134 6.59 -35.15 16.68
N ALA A 135 7.13 -36.37 16.66
CA ALA A 135 8.51 -36.64 16.29
C ALA A 135 8.60 -37.94 15.48
N PRO A 136 9.63 -38.08 14.62
CA PRO A 136 9.94 -39.35 13.96
C PRO A 136 10.14 -40.45 15.00
N ALA A 137 9.77 -41.70 14.68
CA ALA A 137 9.76 -42.83 15.61
C ALA A 137 11.02 -42.93 16.51
N ALA A 138 12.21 -42.73 15.94
CA ALA A 138 13.49 -42.79 16.66
C ALA A 138 13.72 -41.66 17.68
N ALA A 139 12.96 -40.57 17.62
CA ALA A 139 13.10 -39.38 18.45
C ALA A 139 11.82 -39.04 19.23
N ARG A 140 10.84 -39.97 19.28
CA ARG A 140 9.60 -39.76 20.03
C ARG A 140 9.88 -39.74 21.52
N SER A 141 9.31 -38.75 22.20
CA SER A 141 9.36 -38.60 23.65
C SER A 141 7.99 -38.16 24.18
N GLY A 142 7.83 -38.18 25.51
CA GLY A 142 6.59 -37.75 26.17
C GLY A 142 5.36 -38.47 25.65
N PHE A 143 4.30 -37.70 25.38
CA PHE A 143 3.02 -38.27 24.96
C PHE A 143 3.09 -38.99 23.60
N ALA A 144 3.93 -38.52 22.66
CA ALA A 144 4.10 -39.19 21.36
C ALA A 144 4.73 -40.59 21.49
N ALA A 145 5.63 -40.78 22.46
CA ALA A 145 6.19 -42.10 22.78
C ALA A 145 5.12 -43.02 23.41
N ALA A 146 4.30 -42.48 24.31
CA ALA A 146 3.21 -43.24 24.94
C ALA A 146 2.18 -43.75 23.91
N VAL A 147 1.74 -42.88 22.98
CA VAL A 147 0.84 -43.27 21.88
C VAL A 147 1.50 -44.36 21.01
N SER A 148 2.77 -44.19 20.66
CA SER A 148 3.48 -45.17 19.82
C SER A 148 3.66 -46.53 20.49
N GLY A 149 3.96 -46.53 21.80
CA GLY A 149 4.08 -47.75 22.60
C GLY A 149 2.75 -48.50 22.66
N TYR A 150 1.65 -47.77 22.86
CA TYR A 150 0.31 -48.36 22.83
C TYR A 150 -0.04 -48.97 21.47
N LEU A 151 0.16 -48.23 20.37
CA LEU A 151 -0.11 -48.75 19.03
C LEU A 151 0.74 -50.00 18.70
N THR A 152 1.99 -50.02 19.17
CA THR A 152 2.88 -51.18 19.01
C THR A 152 2.36 -52.39 19.77
N ALA A 153 1.98 -52.22 21.04
CA ALA A 153 1.44 -53.30 21.87
C ALA A 153 0.11 -53.82 21.31
N LEU A 154 -0.77 -52.93 20.85
CA LEU A 154 -2.05 -53.28 20.24
C LEU A 154 -1.84 -54.08 18.94
N ALA A 155 -0.93 -53.63 18.07
CA ALA A 155 -0.59 -54.35 16.84
C ALA A 155 -0.06 -55.77 17.11
N GLU A 156 0.77 -55.92 18.14
CA GLU A 156 1.32 -57.22 18.57
C GLU A 156 0.27 -58.16 19.16
N ASP A 157 -0.68 -57.61 19.92
CA ASP A 157 -1.77 -58.37 20.53
C ASP A 157 -2.72 -58.93 19.45
N VAL A 158 -3.16 -58.06 18.53
CA VAL A 158 -4.09 -58.45 17.44
C VAL A 158 -3.41 -59.05 16.20
N LYS A 159 -2.08 -59.26 16.25
CA LYS A 159 -1.25 -59.86 15.17
C LYS A 159 -1.35 -59.12 13.83
N VAL A 160 -1.34 -57.79 13.88
CA VAL A 160 -1.33 -56.91 12.71
C VAL A 160 0.07 -56.31 12.51
N PRO A 161 0.58 -56.13 11.27
CA PRO A 161 1.84 -55.45 11.03
C PRO A 161 1.87 -54.04 11.62
N ARG A 162 2.98 -53.66 12.26
CA ARG A 162 3.13 -52.36 12.94
C ARG A 162 2.90 -51.15 12.01
N ASN A 163 3.17 -51.27 10.72
CA ASN A 163 2.97 -50.21 9.74
C ASN A 163 1.49 -49.98 9.37
N GLU A 164 0.58 -50.86 9.79
CA GLU A 164 -0.87 -50.71 9.59
C GLU A 164 -1.54 -49.91 10.72
N LEU A 165 -0.84 -49.64 11.83
CA LEU A 165 -1.28 -48.76 12.92
C LEU A 165 -0.21 -47.68 13.16
N ASP A 166 -0.25 -46.63 12.34
CA ASP A 166 0.85 -45.66 12.27
C ASP A 166 0.45 -44.28 12.81
N LEU A 167 1.32 -43.70 13.65
CA LEU A 167 1.18 -42.32 14.12
C LEU A 167 1.83 -41.38 13.11
N ARG A 168 1.05 -40.46 12.54
CA ARG A 168 1.50 -39.55 11.48
C ARG A 168 1.31 -38.08 11.85
N ASP A 169 2.09 -37.25 11.18
CA ASP A 169 1.94 -35.78 11.16
C ASP A 169 1.36 -35.26 9.85
N ALA A 170 1.49 -36.03 8.76
CA ALA A 170 0.96 -35.68 7.45
C ALA A 170 -0.24 -36.54 7.09
N VAL A 171 -1.37 -35.89 6.78
CA VAL A 171 -2.61 -36.56 6.40
C VAL A 171 -3.45 -35.68 5.48
N ARG A 172 -4.42 -36.28 4.79
CA ARG A 172 -5.37 -35.53 3.98
C ARG A 172 -6.31 -34.74 4.90
N PRO A 173 -6.54 -33.44 4.66
CA PRO A 173 -7.60 -32.68 5.34
C PRO A 173 -8.95 -33.38 5.26
N LEU A 174 -9.80 -33.12 6.24
CA LEU A 174 -11.17 -33.62 6.28
C LEU A 174 -11.94 -33.19 5.02
N SER A 175 -11.65 -32.00 4.50
CA SER A 175 -12.23 -31.43 3.28
C SER A 175 -11.67 -31.99 1.98
N SER A 176 -10.53 -32.69 2.02
CA SER A 176 -9.91 -33.24 0.81
C SER A 176 -10.47 -34.63 0.50
N PRO A 177 -10.84 -34.91 -0.76
CA PRO A 177 -11.26 -36.24 -1.17
C PRO A 177 -10.09 -37.25 -1.07
N HIS A 178 -10.44 -38.52 -1.06
CA HIS A 178 -9.49 -39.58 -1.33
C HIS A 178 -8.98 -39.46 -2.77
N ARG A 179 -7.77 -39.98 -3.05
CA ARG A 179 -7.13 -39.92 -4.38
C ARG A 179 -7.89 -40.64 -5.50
N PHE A 180 -8.89 -41.45 -5.14
CA PHE A 180 -9.82 -42.11 -6.07
C PHE A 180 -11.22 -41.45 -6.08
N GLY A 181 -11.36 -40.24 -5.56
CA GLY A 181 -12.60 -39.45 -5.57
C GLY A 181 -13.48 -39.59 -4.32
N ALA A 182 -13.34 -40.67 -3.54
CA ALA A 182 -14.20 -40.91 -2.37
C ALA A 182 -14.10 -39.80 -1.30
N VAL A 183 -15.24 -39.19 -0.94
CA VAL A 183 -15.33 -38.20 0.13
C VAL A 183 -15.90 -38.85 1.38
N THR A 184 -15.14 -38.83 2.48
CA THR A 184 -15.57 -39.35 3.77
C THR A 184 -15.96 -38.24 4.72
N ARG A 185 -16.92 -38.51 5.61
CA ARG A 185 -17.35 -37.57 6.66
C ARG A 185 -16.83 -38.05 8.01
N PRO A 186 -16.31 -37.15 8.87
CA PRO A 186 -16.03 -37.49 10.27
C PRO A 186 -17.30 -37.93 11.00
N LYS A 187 -17.16 -38.81 12.00
CA LYS A 187 -18.26 -39.15 12.92
C LYS A 187 -18.55 -37.99 13.87
N GLY A 188 -19.81 -37.88 14.31
CA GLY A 188 -20.26 -36.90 15.32
C GLY A 188 -20.60 -35.51 14.78
N ASP A 189 -20.90 -34.58 15.69
CA ASP A 189 -21.22 -33.18 15.37
C ASP A 189 -19.94 -32.34 15.19
N LEU A 190 -19.72 -31.81 13.99
CA LEU A 190 -18.56 -30.99 13.63
C LEU A 190 -18.48 -29.68 14.43
N ARG A 191 -19.61 -29.08 14.83
CA ARG A 191 -19.63 -27.86 15.64
C ARG A 191 -19.18 -28.14 17.07
N GLU A 192 -19.57 -29.28 17.62
CA GLU A 192 -19.11 -29.72 18.94
C GLU A 192 -17.62 -30.08 18.91
N ALA A 193 -17.20 -30.82 17.89
CA ALA A 193 -15.81 -31.15 17.65
C ALA A 193 -14.95 -29.88 17.58
N LEU A 194 -15.35 -28.88 16.79
CA LEU A 194 -14.63 -27.60 16.68
C LEU A 194 -14.60 -26.82 18.01
N ARG A 195 -15.72 -26.78 18.74
CA ARG A 195 -15.78 -26.14 20.07
C ARG A 195 -14.89 -26.85 21.09
N GLY A 196 -14.85 -28.18 21.08
CA GLY A 196 -13.95 -28.99 21.91
C GLY A 196 -12.49 -28.69 21.60
N LEU A 197 -12.13 -28.71 20.32
CA LEU A 197 -10.77 -28.43 19.86
C LEU A 197 -10.31 -27.02 20.23
N LYS A 198 -11.16 -26.00 20.06
CA LYS A 198 -10.85 -24.62 20.46
C LYS A 198 -10.78 -24.40 21.97
N ARG A 199 -11.43 -25.24 22.78
CA ARG A 199 -11.26 -25.18 24.23
C ARG A 199 -9.89 -25.71 24.64
N LEU A 200 -9.42 -26.76 23.97
CA LEU A 200 -8.13 -27.38 24.25
C LEU A 200 -6.95 -26.60 23.67
N LEU A 201 -7.08 -26.12 22.44
CA LEU A 201 -6.10 -25.33 21.70
C LEU A 201 -6.77 -24.00 21.27
N PRO A 202 -6.84 -22.99 22.15
CA PRO A 202 -7.58 -21.75 21.88
C PRO A 202 -6.94 -20.91 20.79
N ASP A 203 -5.61 -20.92 20.71
CA ASP A 203 -4.88 -20.08 19.78
C ASP A 203 -4.97 -20.60 18.34
N PRO A 204 -5.12 -19.70 17.35
CA PRO A 204 -5.01 -20.08 15.94
C PRO A 204 -3.62 -20.66 15.67
N PRO A 205 -3.50 -21.62 14.74
CA PRO A 205 -2.21 -22.25 14.46
C PRO A 205 -1.20 -21.22 13.95
N ALA A 206 -0.03 -21.16 14.58
CA ALA A 206 1.08 -20.34 14.10
C ALA A 206 1.78 -21.05 12.92
N PRO A 207 2.21 -20.31 11.88
CA PRO A 207 3.00 -20.89 10.80
C PRO A 207 4.36 -21.36 11.35
N SER A 208 4.64 -22.66 11.21
CA SER A 208 5.91 -23.27 11.65
C SER A 208 6.52 -24.11 10.51
N PRO A 209 7.80 -23.92 10.17
CA PRO A 209 8.45 -24.68 9.10
C PRO A 209 8.70 -26.15 9.51
N LEU A 210 8.69 -27.07 8.54
CA LEU A 210 9.12 -28.46 8.79
C LEU A 210 10.57 -28.49 9.27
N ARG A 211 10.85 -29.42 10.19
CA ARG A 211 12.23 -29.84 10.49
C ARG A 211 12.84 -30.45 9.22
N PRO A 212 14.13 -30.20 8.92
CA PRO A 212 14.76 -30.63 7.67
C PRO A 212 14.70 -32.15 7.51
N ARG A 213 14.03 -32.60 6.44
CA ARG A 213 13.93 -34.01 6.06
C ARG A 213 15.18 -34.40 5.27
N VAL A 214 15.84 -35.50 5.67
CA VAL A 214 16.92 -36.12 4.87
C VAL A 214 16.31 -36.55 3.52
N LYS A 215 16.86 -36.05 2.42
CA LYS A 215 16.34 -36.27 1.06
C LYS A 215 16.49 -37.74 0.65
N VAL A 216 15.37 -38.43 0.46
CA VAL A 216 15.31 -39.66 -0.35
C VAL A 216 14.85 -39.29 -1.76
N LYS A 217 15.57 -39.79 -2.77
CA LYS A 217 15.43 -39.45 -4.19
C LYS A 217 14.28 -40.27 -4.82
N PRO A 218 13.30 -39.67 -5.50
CA PRO A 218 12.27 -40.44 -6.20
C PRO A 218 12.77 -40.95 -7.55
N THR A 219 12.37 -42.17 -7.88
CA THR A 219 12.57 -42.85 -9.16
C THR A 219 11.55 -42.41 -10.20
N ASN A 220 11.99 -42.42 -11.47
CA ASN A 220 11.25 -41.95 -12.65
C ASN A 220 10.12 -42.90 -13.06
N ALA A 221 8.99 -42.35 -13.49
CA ALA A 221 8.15 -42.94 -14.54
C ALA A 221 7.28 -41.85 -15.20
N GLY A 222 7.42 -41.71 -16.51
CA GLY A 222 6.61 -40.80 -17.34
C GLY A 222 5.48 -41.55 -18.05
N HIS A 223 4.42 -40.84 -18.41
CA HIS A 223 3.64 -41.03 -19.64
C HIS A 223 2.72 -39.81 -19.84
N LYS A 224 2.60 -39.34 -21.09
CA LYS A 224 1.73 -38.25 -21.54
C LYS A 224 0.54 -38.86 -22.29
N SER A 225 -0.66 -38.29 -22.16
CA SER A 225 -1.69 -38.35 -23.22
C SER A 225 -2.67 -37.17 -23.13
N ALA A 226 -3.38 -36.95 -24.24
CA ALA A 226 -3.90 -35.70 -24.79
C ALA A 226 -5.33 -35.30 -24.36
N ALA A 227 -5.66 -34.02 -24.57
CA ALA A 227 -6.94 -33.38 -24.27
C ALA A 227 -7.93 -33.43 -25.44
N ALA A 228 -9.23 -33.48 -25.13
CA ALA A 228 -10.34 -33.28 -26.06
C ALA A 228 -11.39 -32.31 -25.47
N ALA A 229 -12.13 -31.64 -26.36
CA ALA A 229 -12.84 -30.37 -26.15
C ALA A 229 -14.39 -30.47 -26.18
N GLY A 230 -15.06 -29.41 -25.69
CA GLY A 230 -16.47 -29.02 -25.94
C GLY A 230 -17.46 -29.36 -24.81
N SER A 231 -18.50 -28.59 -24.47
CA SER A 231 -19.02 -27.27 -24.87
C SER A 231 -20.12 -26.85 -23.86
N GLY A 232 -20.47 -25.56 -23.79
CA GLY A 232 -21.68 -25.08 -23.08
C GLY A 232 -21.65 -23.60 -22.71
N LEU A 233 -21.89 -22.72 -23.69
CA LEU A 233 -21.86 -21.26 -23.57
C LEU A 233 -23.06 -20.68 -22.79
N VAL A 234 -22.79 -19.78 -21.85
CA VAL A 234 -23.70 -18.72 -21.41
C VAL A 234 -23.05 -17.39 -21.81
N VAL A 235 -23.75 -16.57 -22.59
CA VAL A 235 -23.25 -15.29 -23.11
C VAL A 235 -23.21 -14.25 -21.97
N PRO A 236 -22.03 -13.80 -21.51
CA PRO A 236 -21.95 -12.71 -20.55
C PRO A 236 -22.20 -11.38 -21.27
N LEU A 237 -23.02 -10.51 -20.68
CA LEU A 237 -23.18 -9.13 -21.18
C LEU A 237 -21.81 -8.45 -21.26
N ALA A 238 -21.53 -7.79 -22.38
CA ALA A 238 -20.30 -7.04 -22.65
C ALA A 238 -20.19 -5.70 -21.86
N LEU A 239 -20.68 -5.65 -20.61
CA LEU A 239 -20.50 -4.54 -19.69
C LEU A 239 -19.27 -4.77 -18.79
N GLN A 240 -18.14 -5.17 -19.38
CA GLN A 240 -16.88 -5.39 -18.66
C GLN A 240 -16.14 -4.10 -18.27
N ARG A 241 -16.72 -2.92 -18.50
CA ARG A 241 -15.92 -1.68 -18.49
C ARG A 241 -15.63 -1.11 -17.10
N TRP A 242 -16.36 -1.50 -16.04
CA TRP A 242 -16.14 -0.92 -14.70
C TRP A 242 -16.54 -1.89 -13.58
N LYS A 243 -15.66 -2.83 -13.21
CA LYS A 243 -15.85 -3.64 -11.99
C LYS A 243 -15.63 -2.78 -10.76
N ARG A 244 -16.69 -2.09 -10.31
CA ARG A 244 -16.69 -1.37 -9.03
C ARG A 244 -17.11 -2.31 -7.91
N GLN A 245 -16.52 -2.09 -6.75
CA GLN A 245 -16.94 -2.70 -5.51
C GLN A 245 -18.39 -2.32 -5.16
N LEU A 246 -19.24 -3.27 -4.72
CA LEU A 246 -20.60 -2.97 -4.25
C LEU A 246 -20.53 -1.89 -3.16
N ARG A 247 -21.38 -0.85 -3.21
CA ARG A 247 -21.26 0.28 -2.25
C ARG A 247 -21.47 -0.21 -0.82
N THR A 248 -20.77 0.44 0.13
CA THR A 248 -20.76 0.07 1.54
C THR A 248 -22.16 -0.02 2.13
N GLU A 249 -23.06 0.91 1.78
CA GLU A 249 -24.46 0.91 2.22
C GLU A 249 -25.23 -0.38 1.86
N TRP A 250 -25.08 -0.86 0.62
CA TRP A 250 -25.72 -2.10 0.18
C TRP A 250 -25.05 -3.35 0.75
N ARG A 251 -23.74 -3.29 1.04
CA ARG A 251 -23.08 -4.35 1.80
C ARG A 251 -23.59 -4.43 3.23
N THR A 252 -23.74 -3.29 3.89
CA THR A 252 -24.30 -3.24 5.25
C THR A 252 -25.72 -3.81 5.25
N TYR A 253 -26.57 -3.42 4.30
CA TYR A 253 -27.90 -4.02 4.13
C TYR A 253 -27.86 -5.54 3.96
N LEU A 254 -27.00 -6.05 3.08
CA LEU A 254 -26.87 -7.50 2.87
C LEU A 254 -26.25 -8.22 4.06
N LEU A 255 -25.45 -7.56 4.91
CA LEU A 255 -24.81 -8.18 6.07
C LEU A 255 -25.67 -8.12 7.34
N THR A 256 -26.44 -7.04 7.52
CA THR A 256 -27.14 -6.72 8.78
C THR A 256 -28.66 -6.68 8.62
N GLY A 257 -29.17 -6.60 7.39
CA GLY A 257 -30.59 -6.36 7.11
C GLY A 257 -31.01 -4.89 7.23
N GLU A 258 -30.11 -4.00 7.66
CA GLU A 258 -30.41 -2.57 7.81
C GLU A 258 -30.63 -1.90 6.45
N ILE A 259 -31.84 -1.40 6.21
CA ILE A 259 -32.21 -0.79 4.94
C ILE A 259 -31.43 0.53 4.76
N PRO A 260 -30.73 0.75 3.64
CA PRO A 260 -29.99 1.99 3.41
C PRO A 260 -30.90 3.20 3.44
N ALA A 261 -30.40 4.38 3.82
CA ALA A 261 -31.18 5.61 3.74
C ALA A 261 -31.57 5.91 2.27
N GLY A 262 -32.85 6.15 2.00
CA GLY A 262 -33.36 6.41 0.66
C GLY A 262 -34.88 6.58 0.62
N SER A 263 -35.40 6.94 -0.56
CA SER A 263 -36.84 7.08 -0.78
C SER A 263 -37.45 5.72 -1.13
N TRP A 264 -37.90 4.98 -0.13
CA TRP A 264 -38.43 3.62 -0.27
C TRP A 264 -39.94 3.51 -0.03
N ALA A 265 -40.67 4.63 -0.03
CA ALA A 265 -42.11 4.62 0.18
C ALA A 265 -42.85 4.07 -1.05
N ALA A 266 -43.82 3.16 -0.84
CA ALA A 266 -44.75 2.74 -1.87
C ALA A 266 -45.71 3.89 -2.20
N GLY A 267 -45.74 4.35 -3.46
CA GLY A 267 -46.84 5.16 -3.99
C GLY A 267 -46.93 6.61 -3.52
N ALA A 268 -46.62 7.53 -4.44
CA ALA A 268 -47.14 8.90 -4.56
C ALA A 268 -47.87 9.54 -3.36
N THR A 269 -47.16 9.93 -2.31
CA THR A 269 -47.39 11.21 -1.61
C THR A 269 -46.12 11.61 -0.88
N LYS A 270 -45.60 12.81 -1.18
CA LYS A 270 -44.54 13.45 -0.40
C LYS A 270 -45.12 13.80 0.97
N THR A 271 -45.15 12.85 1.91
CA THR A 271 -45.28 13.17 3.33
C THR A 271 -44.20 12.44 4.10
N ARG A 272 -43.60 13.18 5.02
CA ARG A 272 -42.32 12.91 5.68
C ARG A 272 -42.41 11.76 6.73
N THR A 273 -43.49 10.99 6.68
CA THR A 273 -43.97 10.07 7.73
C THR A 273 -44.78 8.88 7.18
N ALA A 274 -44.49 8.38 5.97
CA ALA A 274 -45.07 7.11 5.52
C ALA A 274 -44.34 5.93 6.19
N VAL A 275 -45.07 5.14 6.98
CA VAL A 275 -44.55 4.15 7.95
C VAL A 275 -44.22 2.78 7.32
N GLU A 276 -44.53 2.55 6.04
CA GLU A 276 -44.24 1.27 5.36
C GLU A 276 -43.20 1.42 4.25
N VAL A 277 -42.04 0.79 4.45
CA VAL A 277 -40.97 0.66 3.46
C VAL A 277 -41.36 -0.40 2.42
N ASP A 278 -41.41 -0.02 1.14
CA ASP A 278 -41.60 -0.96 0.04
C ASP A 278 -40.33 -1.81 -0.15
N ARG A 279 -40.38 -3.02 0.39
CA ARG A 279 -39.29 -3.99 0.30
C ARG A 279 -38.99 -4.39 -1.14
N SER A 280 -39.96 -4.34 -2.05
CA SER A 280 -39.71 -4.65 -3.47
C SER A 280 -38.80 -3.61 -4.12
N LEU A 281 -38.98 -2.32 -3.79
CA LEU A 281 -38.11 -1.24 -4.30
C LEU A 281 -36.69 -1.33 -3.74
N VAL A 282 -36.54 -1.67 -2.46
CA VAL A 282 -35.24 -1.89 -1.81
C VAL A 282 -34.50 -3.07 -2.47
N GLU A 283 -35.19 -4.19 -2.68
CA GLU A 283 -34.60 -5.39 -3.31
C GLU A 283 -34.27 -5.19 -4.79
N ALA A 284 -35.11 -4.46 -5.53
CA ALA A 284 -34.83 -4.09 -6.91
C ALA A 284 -33.64 -3.12 -7.01
N ALA A 285 -33.53 -2.14 -6.11
CA ALA A 285 -32.40 -1.21 -6.05
C ALA A 285 -31.09 -1.90 -5.66
N CYS A 286 -31.14 -2.84 -4.70
CA CYS A 286 -30.00 -3.68 -4.35
C CYS A 286 -29.56 -4.56 -5.53
N THR A 287 -30.52 -5.20 -6.21
CA THR A 287 -30.25 -6.02 -7.40
C THR A 287 -29.66 -5.18 -8.53
N ARG A 288 -30.15 -3.95 -8.75
CA ARG A 288 -29.59 -3.02 -9.73
C ARG A 288 -28.12 -2.73 -9.43
N GLU A 289 -27.79 -2.44 -8.17
CA GLU A 289 -26.39 -2.22 -7.77
C GLU A 289 -25.51 -3.47 -7.95
N MET A 290 -26.06 -4.67 -7.74
CA MET A 290 -25.38 -5.92 -8.05
C MET A 290 -25.15 -6.11 -9.55
N VAL A 291 -26.11 -5.74 -10.42
CA VAL A 291 -25.92 -5.77 -11.88
C VAL A 291 -24.74 -4.89 -12.28
N TRP A 292 -24.61 -3.68 -11.71
CA TRP A 292 -23.49 -2.76 -12.02
C TRP A 292 -22.15 -3.15 -11.36
N ALA A 293 -22.16 -3.68 -10.14
CA ALA A 293 -20.94 -3.98 -9.39
C ALA A 293 -20.36 -5.38 -9.69
N ILE A 294 -21.23 -6.34 -9.98
CA ILE A 294 -20.90 -7.76 -10.09
C ILE A 294 -21.02 -8.22 -11.54
N GLY A 295 -22.13 -7.86 -12.21
CA GLY A 295 -22.38 -8.20 -13.62
C GLY A 295 -22.55 -9.70 -13.92
N ASP A 296 -22.45 -10.55 -12.90
CA ASP A 296 -22.62 -12.00 -12.96
C ASP A 296 -23.85 -12.40 -12.12
N PRO A 297 -24.92 -12.92 -12.75
CA PRO A 297 -26.15 -13.33 -12.04
C PRO A 297 -25.89 -14.42 -11.01
N GLU A 298 -24.99 -15.36 -11.29
CA GLU A 298 -24.69 -16.49 -10.41
C GLU A 298 -23.99 -16.02 -9.14
N MET A 299 -23.07 -15.07 -9.29
CA MET A 299 -22.36 -14.46 -8.16
C MET A 299 -23.28 -13.53 -7.34
N ALA A 300 -24.10 -12.72 -8.00
CA ALA A 300 -25.05 -11.84 -7.33
C ALA A 300 -26.13 -12.62 -6.57
N TRP A 301 -26.65 -13.70 -7.16
CA TRP A 301 -27.59 -14.57 -6.48
C TRP A 301 -26.98 -15.27 -5.26
N ARG A 302 -25.71 -15.67 -5.35
CA ARG A 302 -24.97 -16.23 -4.22
C ARG A 302 -24.90 -15.26 -3.05
N ILE A 303 -24.66 -13.98 -3.33
CA ILE A 303 -24.66 -12.91 -2.32
C ILE A 303 -26.05 -12.69 -1.74
N ILE A 304 -27.10 -12.70 -2.56
CA ILE A 304 -28.49 -12.62 -2.10
C ILE A 304 -28.79 -13.78 -1.15
N ARG A 305 -28.49 -15.02 -1.53
CA ARG A 305 -28.77 -16.20 -0.70
C ARG A 305 -28.00 -16.20 0.62
N GLU A 306 -26.79 -15.65 0.64
CA GLU A 306 -25.91 -15.59 1.82
C GLU A 306 -26.09 -14.33 2.67
N SER A 307 -26.93 -13.39 2.23
CA SER A 307 -27.24 -12.16 2.96
C SER A 307 -28.10 -12.42 4.20
N HIS A 308 -28.12 -11.46 5.12
CA HIS A 308 -28.94 -11.44 6.33
C HIS A 308 -30.40 -11.87 6.07
N PRO A 309 -31.06 -12.62 6.96
CA PRO A 309 -32.42 -13.14 6.72
C PRO A 309 -33.44 -12.06 6.37
N ALA A 310 -33.30 -10.85 6.93
CA ALA A 310 -34.16 -9.71 6.65
C ALA A 310 -33.83 -8.96 5.34
N ALA A 311 -32.72 -9.29 4.68
CA ALA A 311 -32.33 -8.74 3.39
C ALA A 311 -32.78 -9.66 2.26
N MET A 312 -33.24 -9.06 1.15
CA MET A 312 -33.62 -9.78 -0.08
C MET A 312 -34.66 -10.88 0.15
N THR A 313 -35.59 -10.64 1.06
CA THR A 313 -36.62 -11.59 1.51
C THR A 313 -37.52 -12.09 0.38
N LYS A 314 -37.98 -11.21 -0.51
CA LYS A 314 -38.87 -11.57 -1.63
C LYS A 314 -38.12 -12.36 -2.67
N ALA A 315 -36.90 -11.92 -3.02
CA ALA A 315 -36.02 -12.68 -3.89
C ALA A 315 -35.75 -14.09 -3.34
N LYS A 316 -35.37 -14.22 -2.06
CA LYS A 316 -35.14 -15.51 -1.40
C LYS A 316 -36.39 -16.40 -1.37
N HIS A 317 -37.56 -15.81 -1.14
CA HIS A 317 -38.83 -16.54 -1.10
C HIS A 317 -39.24 -17.08 -2.47
N GLN A 318 -39.10 -16.27 -3.53
CA GLN A 318 -39.51 -16.61 -4.89
C GLN A 318 -38.45 -17.42 -5.66
N GLY A 319 -37.21 -17.42 -5.21
CA GLY A 319 -36.14 -18.29 -5.72
C GLY A 319 -35.40 -17.75 -6.95
N TYR A 320 -34.37 -18.52 -7.35
CA TYR A 320 -33.36 -18.08 -8.33
C TYR A 320 -33.96 -17.80 -9.70
N SER A 321 -34.75 -18.74 -10.22
CA SER A 321 -35.33 -18.65 -11.55
C SER A 321 -36.27 -17.45 -11.68
N TRP A 322 -37.04 -17.14 -10.63
CA TRP A 322 -37.90 -15.97 -10.60
C TRP A 322 -37.09 -14.67 -10.56
N TRP A 323 -36.12 -14.58 -9.65
CA TRP A 323 -35.28 -13.39 -9.54
C TRP A 323 -34.48 -13.15 -10.83
N LEU A 324 -33.93 -14.21 -11.43
CA LEU A 324 -33.20 -14.13 -12.68
C LEU A 324 -34.11 -13.65 -13.82
N GLY A 325 -35.27 -14.29 -13.99
CA GLY A 325 -36.20 -14.00 -15.08
C GLY A 325 -36.87 -12.63 -14.99
N TYR A 326 -37.35 -12.25 -13.79
CA TYR A 326 -38.24 -11.10 -13.62
C TYR A 326 -37.59 -9.87 -12.97
N VAL A 327 -36.44 -10.02 -12.31
CA VAL A 327 -35.77 -8.91 -11.63
C VAL A 327 -34.41 -8.63 -12.25
N TRP A 328 -33.53 -9.63 -12.35
CA TRP A 328 -32.19 -9.48 -12.92
C TRP A 328 -32.23 -9.18 -14.42
N ASN A 329 -32.91 -10.01 -15.22
CA ASN A 329 -32.97 -9.83 -16.67
C ASN A 329 -33.69 -8.53 -17.06
N GLU A 330 -34.69 -8.10 -16.27
CA GLU A 330 -35.39 -6.82 -16.46
C GLU A 330 -34.46 -5.64 -16.14
N LEU A 331 -33.73 -5.70 -15.03
CA LEU A 331 -32.77 -4.65 -14.66
C LEU A 331 -31.54 -4.63 -15.59
N VAL A 332 -31.17 -5.76 -16.16
CA VAL A 332 -30.16 -5.86 -17.21
C VAL A 332 -30.67 -5.25 -18.52
N ARG A 333 -31.93 -5.52 -18.92
CA ARG A 333 -32.57 -4.87 -20.07
C ARG A 333 -32.67 -3.35 -19.87
N SER A 334 -33.18 -2.91 -18.72
CA SER A 334 -33.22 -1.48 -18.35
C SER A 334 -31.81 -0.85 -18.27
N ALA A 335 -30.81 -1.56 -17.73
CA ALA A 335 -29.42 -1.09 -17.73
C ALA A 335 -28.81 -1.04 -19.14
N SER A 336 -29.21 -1.94 -20.03
CA SER A 336 -28.81 -1.91 -21.45
C SER A 336 -29.49 -0.75 -22.21
N GLU A 337 -30.74 -0.43 -21.89
CA GLU A 337 -31.50 0.73 -22.40
C GLU A 337 -30.92 2.07 -21.90
N PHE A 338 -30.41 2.12 -20.65
CA PHE A 338 -29.64 3.24 -20.12
C PHE A 338 -28.25 3.41 -20.77
N ASN A 339 -27.73 2.36 -21.42
CA ASN A 339 -26.51 2.44 -22.24
C ASN A 339 -26.79 2.84 -23.70
N THR A 340 -28.06 2.84 -24.14
CA THR A 340 -28.46 3.18 -25.52
C THR A 340 -29.28 4.47 -25.66
N THR A 341 -29.58 5.20 -24.58
CA THR A 341 -30.13 6.57 -24.68
C THR A 341 -29.04 7.64 -24.53
N PRO A 342 -28.90 8.58 -25.50
CA PRO A 342 -27.85 9.61 -25.52
C PRO A 342 -28.16 10.76 -24.53
N GLY A 343 -28.32 10.42 -23.24
CA GLY A 343 -28.63 11.34 -22.14
C GLY A 343 -27.62 11.22 -21.01
N LYS A 344 -26.41 11.78 -21.24
CA LYS A 344 -25.27 12.00 -20.31
C LYS A 344 -25.32 11.34 -18.91
N PRO A 345 -24.76 10.12 -18.75
CA PRO A 345 -24.19 9.71 -17.48
C PRO A 345 -23.04 10.64 -17.08
N ARG A 346 -22.85 10.89 -15.78
CA ARG A 346 -21.73 11.67 -15.23
C ARG A 346 -20.43 11.03 -15.72
N LYS A 347 -19.79 11.64 -16.73
CA LYS A 347 -18.51 11.20 -17.28
C LYS A 347 -17.52 11.06 -16.12
N VAL A 348 -17.14 9.81 -15.80
CA VAL A 348 -15.78 9.59 -15.31
C VAL A 348 -14.93 9.90 -16.52
N GLU A 349 -14.39 11.12 -16.58
CA GLU A 349 -13.47 11.49 -17.64
C GLU A 349 -12.32 10.49 -17.58
N ALA A 350 -12.21 9.66 -18.63
CA ALA A 350 -11.02 8.86 -18.82
C ALA A 350 -9.83 9.83 -18.80
N PRO A 351 -8.68 9.45 -18.21
CA PRO A 351 -7.50 10.28 -18.25
C PRO A 351 -7.22 10.70 -19.70
N PRO A 352 -6.75 11.93 -19.95
CA PRO A 352 -6.42 12.38 -21.30
C PRO A 352 -5.53 11.36 -22.01
N ALA A 353 -5.76 11.13 -23.31
CA ALA A 353 -4.99 10.14 -24.07
C ALA A 353 -3.47 10.36 -23.95
N GLU A 354 -3.04 11.63 -23.95
CA GLU A 354 -1.66 12.03 -23.70
C GLU A 354 -1.11 11.52 -22.36
N VAL A 355 -1.92 11.52 -21.30
CA VAL A 355 -1.52 11.01 -19.97
C VAL A 355 -1.40 9.48 -19.99
N LEU A 356 -2.31 8.79 -20.69
CA LEU A 356 -2.25 7.34 -20.83
C LEU A 356 -1.00 6.90 -21.62
N GLU A 357 -0.71 7.58 -22.72
CA GLU A 357 0.47 7.33 -23.56
C GLU A 357 1.77 7.64 -22.80
N ALA A 358 1.84 8.80 -22.12
CA ALA A 358 2.99 9.17 -21.30
C ALA A 358 3.23 8.17 -20.18
N VAL A 359 2.17 7.69 -19.50
CA VAL A 359 2.33 6.67 -18.44
C VAL A 359 2.74 5.32 -19.01
N ALA A 360 2.23 4.91 -20.15
CA ALA A 360 2.65 3.67 -20.81
C ALA A 360 4.14 3.72 -21.19
N ALA A 361 4.59 4.82 -21.81
CA ALA A 361 6.00 5.06 -22.14
C ALA A 361 6.86 5.09 -20.86
N ALA A 362 6.41 5.79 -19.83
CA ALA A 362 7.12 5.86 -18.54
C ALA A 362 7.20 4.49 -17.85
N ARG A 363 6.18 3.63 -17.93
CA ARG A 363 6.24 2.25 -17.40
C ARG A 363 7.30 1.41 -18.13
N GLN A 364 7.44 1.57 -19.45
CA GLN A 364 8.51 0.91 -20.21
C GLN A 364 9.89 1.45 -19.81
N GLU A 365 10.04 2.76 -19.67
CA GLU A 365 11.31 3.36 -19.24
C GLU A 365 11.69 2.97 -17.81
N LEU A 366 10.70 2.88 -16.91
CA LEU A 366 10.91 2.37 -15.55
C LEU A 366 11.39 0.91 -15.56
N ASP A 367 10.88 0.09 -16.49
CA ASP A 367 11.32 -1.29 -16.67
C ASP A 367 12.78 -1.38 -17.15
N ARG A 368 13.21 -0.47 -18.04
CA ARG A 368 14.62 -0.35 -18.44
C ARG A 368 15.49 0.15 -17.30
N LEU A 369 15.04 1.21 -16.61
CA LEU A 369 15.78 1.86 -15.53
C LEU A 369 16.10 0.90 -14.40
N LYS A 370 15.22 -0.08 -14.10
CA LYS A 370 15.47 -1.06 -13.04
C LYS A 370 16.79 -1.81 -13.24
N TRP A 371 17.20 -2.09 -14.47
CA TRP A 371 18.44 -2.81 -14.78
C TRP A 371 19.70 -1.96 -14.62
N THR A 372 19.56 -0.63 -14.54
CA THR A 372 20.69 0.28 -14.29
C THR A 372 21.09 0.39 -12.81
N VAL A 373 20.30 -0.24 -11.92
CA VAL A 373 20.55 -0.22 -10.47
C VAL A 373 20.75 -1.65 -9.94
N PRO A 374 21.50 -1.84 -8.84
CA PRO A 374 21.68 -3.17 -8.24
C PRO A 374 20.36 -3.80 -7.79
N ALA A 375 20.22 -5.12 -7.86
CA ALA A 375 18.97 -5.84 -7.57
C ALA A 375 18.34 -5.45 -6.22
N ARG A 376 19.18 -5.27 -5.19
CA ARG A 376 18.75 -4.86 -3.83
C ARG A 376 18.00 -3.51 -3.77
N GLN A 377 18.20 -2.63 -4.75
CA GLN A 377 17.57 -1.29 -4.79
C GLN A 377 16.31 -1.27 -5.67
N ARG A 378 16.15 -2.24 -6.59
CA ARG A 378 15.08 -2.27 -7.61
C ARG A 378 13.69 -2.26 -7.02
N ALA A 379 13.46 -3.04 -5.96
CA ALA A 379 12.13 -3.14 -5.36
C ALA A 379 11.60 -1.78 -4.87
N ALA A 380 12.45 -0.94 -4.26
CA ALA A 380 12.04 0.39 -3.82
C ALA A 380 11.87 1.36 -4.99
N LEU A 381 12.79 1.32 -5.97
CA LEU A 381 12.71 2.13 -7.19
C LEU A 381 11.41 1.87 -7.96
N LEU A 382 11.10 0.60 -8.22
CA LEU A 382 9.89 0.17 -8.93
C LEU A 382 8.62 0.54 -8.16
N LEU A 383 8.62 0.37 -6.84
CA LEU A 383 7.47 0.68 -6.00
C LEU A 383 7.16 2.19 -6.01
N VAL A 384 8.17 3.04 -5.78
CA VAL A 384 7.99 4.51 -5.83
C VAL A 384 7.60 4.95 -7.24
N GLY A 385 8.28 4.44 -8.28
CA GLY A 385 8.00 4.77 -9.67
C GLY A 385 6.57 4.42 -10.08
N HIS A 386 6.14 3.18 -9.86
CA HIS A 386 4.77 2.77 -10.18
C HIS A 386 3.72 3.53 -9.37
N GLN A 387 3.99 3.87 -8.09
CA GLN A 387 3.05 4.65 -7.29
C GLN A 387 2.86 6.08 -7.81
N LEU A 388 3.93 6.72 -8.30
CA LEU A 388 3.86 8.03 -8.96
C LEU A 388 3.07 7.95 -10.26
N LEU A 389 3.32 6.94 -11.09
CA LEU A 389 2.60 6.73 -12.35
C LEU A 389 1.11 6.47 -12.14
N ASP A 390 0.76 5.66 -11.13
CA ASP A 390 -0.65 5.44 -10.76
C ASP A 390 -1.29 6.69 -10.15
N ARG A 391 -0.52 7.59 -9.53
CA ARG A 391 -1.01 8.89 -9.07
C ARG A 391 -1.28 9.83 -10.24
N VAL A 392 -0.40 9.85 -11.25
CA VAL A 392 -0.60 10.59 -12.51
C VAL A 392 -1.88 10.14 -13.21
N LEU A 393 -2.07 8.82 -13.39
CA LEU A 393 -3.29 8.27 -13.99
C LEU A 393 -4.55 8.68 -13.23
N ARG A 394 -4.56 8.53 -11.89
CA ARG A 394 -5.71 8.90 -11.06
C ARG A 394 -6.03 10.40 -11.09
N LYS A 395 -5.02 11.25 -11.24
CA LYS A 395 -5.19 12.71 -11.27
C LYS A 395 -5.44 13.25 -12.67
N GLY A 396 -5.15 12.48 -13.72
CA GLY A 396 -5.27 12.91 -15.10
C GLY A 396 -4.32 14.05 -15.47
N LYS A 397 -3.20 14.20 -14.75
CA LYS A 397 -2.22 15.29 -14.93
C LYS A 397 -0.80 14.72 -14.94
N LEU A 398 0.02 15.13 -15.90
CA LEU A 398 1.42 14.71 -16.01
C LEU A 398 2.25 15.13 -14.79
N ARG A 399 1.85 16.23 -14.14
CA ARG A 399 2.46 16.77 -12.93
C ARG A 399 1.60 16.51 -11.70
N VAL A 400 2.18 15.84 -10.70
CA VAL A 400 1.49 15.47 -9.45
C VAL A 400 2.32 15.78 -8.21
N PRO A 401 1.69 16.10 -7.08
CA PRO A 401 2.41 16.26 -5.81
C PRO A 401 3.03 14.93 -5.38
N CYS A 402 4.27 14.96 -4.92
CA CYS A 402 5.05 13.81 -4.44
C CYS A 402 5.71 14.02 -3.05
N PRO A 403 4.97 14.47 -2.01
CA PRO A 403 5.54 14.63 -0.68
C PRO A 403 6.14 13.32 -0.17
N GLU A 404 7.39 13.35 0.30
CA GLU A 404 8.11 12.15 0.76
C GLU A 404 7.34 11.38 1.84
N ARG A 405 6.66 12.09 2.75
CA ARG A 405 5.83 11.49 3.82
C ARG A 405 4.64 10.72 3.27
N ASP A 406 3.96 11.27 2.28
CA ASP A 406 2.80 10.63 1.65
C ASP A 406 3.26 9.42 0.82
N LEU A 407 4.44 9.50 0.22
CA LEU A 407 5.05 8.35 -0.45
C LEU A 407 5.40 7.24 0.55
N LEU A 408 5.80 7.53 1.79
CA LEU A 408 5.96 6.49 2.81
C LEU A 408 4.64 5.79 3.11
N LEU A 409 3.55 6.54 3.27
CA LEU A 409 2.21 5.98 3.51
C LEU A 409 1.72 5.10 2.36
N ASP A 410 1.96 5.56 1.14
CA ASP A 410 1.49 4.87 -0.06
C ASP A 410 2.33 3.63 -0.39
N THR A 411 3.64 3.67 -0.15
CA THR A 411 4.56 2.59 -0.53
C THR A 411 4.86 1.63 0.61
N GLY A 412 4.64 2.04 1.87
CA GLY A 412 5.04 1.24 3.03
C GLY A 412 6.56 1.07 3.20
N LEU A 413 7.37 1.90 2.54
CA LEU A 413 8.81 1.93 2.77
C LEU A 413 9.12 2.44 4.18
N GLY A 414 10.17 1.90 4.79
CA GLY A 414 10.49 2.17 6.19
C GLY A 414 11.10 3.56 6.48
N ASP A 415 11.63 4.26 5.47
CA ASP A 415 12.36 5.51 5.70
C ASP A 415 12.35 6.47 4.49
N ARG A 416 12.41 7.78 4.78
CA ARG A 416 12.44 8.86 3.77
C ARG A 416 13.70 8.87 2.92
N LYS A 417 14.83 8.35 3.42
CA LYS A 417 16.10 8.33 2.67
C LYS A 417 15.99 7.37 1.49
N THR A 418 15.32 6.23 1.66
CA THR A 418 15.03 5.29 0.58
C THR A 418 14.11 5.91 -0.47
N VAL A 419 13.04 6.61 -0.06
CA VAL A 419 12.14 7.34 -0.98
C VAL A 419 12.91 8.40 -1.77
N ARG A 420 13.71 9.22 -1.08
CA ARG A 420 14.52 10.27 -1.72
C ARG A 420 15.54 9.72 -2.70
N ALA A 421 16.20 8.61 -2.35
CA ALA A 421 17.13 7.94 -3.25
C ALA A 421 16.43 7.42 -4.51
N ALA A 422 15.22 6.86 -4.37
CA ALA A 422 14.41 6.45 -5.52
C ALA A 422 14.02 7.68 -6.37
N LEU A 423 13.49 8.74 -5.78
CA LEU A 423 13.12 9.98 -6.49
C LEU A 423 14.31 10.60 -7.25
N ALA A 424 15.50 10.61 -6.65
CA ALA A 424 16.72 11.10 -7.30
C ALA A 424 17.12 10.28 -8.53
N ARG A 425 16.85 8.96 -8.54
CA ARG A 425 17.10 8.08 -9.69
C ARG A 425 16.05 8.21 -10.78
N LEU A 426 14.82 8.55 -10.40
CA LEU A 426 13.73 8.81 -11.35
C LEU A 426 13.88 10.18 -12.03
N ASN A 427 14.44 11.16 -11.31
CA ASN A 427 14.66 12.51 -11.82
C ASN A 427 15.62 12.53 -13.03
N GLY A 428 15.23 13.25 -14.07
CA GLY A 428 15.97 13.37 -15.33
C GLY A 428 15.90 12.13 -16.23
N ARG A 429 15.23 11.05 -15.81
CA ARG A 429 15.05 9.82 -16.60
C ARG A 429 13.58 9.52 -16.87
N LEU A 430 12.81 9.31 -15.81
CA LEU A 430 11.37 9.07 -15.88
C LEU A 430 10.58 10.39 -16.01
N GLY A 431 11.12 11.46 -15.43
CA GLY A 431 10.46 12.75 -15.30
C GLY A 431 11.33 13.76 -14.57
N THR A 432 10.78 14.94 -14.29
CA THR A 432 11.44 16.03 -13.56
C THR A 432 10.88 16.15 -12.14
N LEU A 433 11.76 16.17 -11.15
CA LEU A 433 11.44 16.43 -9.75
C LEU A 433 11.57 17.93 -9.45
N HIS A 434 10.44 18.59 -9.24
CA HIS A 434 10.35 20.00 -8.88
C HIS A 434 10.45 20.18 -7.36
N THR A 435 11.60 20.66 -6.89
CA THR A 435 11.88 20.86 -5.46
C THR A 435 11.75 22.31 -4.99
N ASP A 436 11.63 23.23 -5.93
CA ASP A 436 11.41 24.67 -5.78
C ASP A 436 9.95 25.03 -5.42
N CYS A 437 9.02 24.10 -5.63
CA CYS A 437 7.61 24.24 -5.30
C CYS A 437 7.33 24.31 -3.78
N LEU A 438 8.34 24.02 -2.95
CA LEU A 438 8.25 24.11 -1.50
C LEU A 438 8.62 25.52 -1.01
N SER A 439 7.61 26.29 -0.60
CA SER A 439 7.83 27.58 0.05
C SER A 439 8.29 27.37 1.50
N LEU A 440 9.44 27.94 1.86
CA LEU A 440 9.96 27.89 3.23
C LEU A 440 9.34 28.96 4.15
N THR A 441 8.70 29.97 3.55
CA THR A 441 8.04 31.09 4.25
C THR A 441 6.56 30.81 4.48
N GLU A 442 5.90 30.08 3.57
CA GLU A 442 4.53 29.61 3.73
C GLU A 442 4.55 28.16 4.23
N ARG A 443 4.51 27.98 5.56
CA ARG A 443 4.55 26.63 6.18
C ARG A 443 3.38 25.72 5.76
N ASP A 444 2.35 26.32 5.14
CA ASP A 444 1.14 25.65 4.64
C ASP A 444 1.14 25.43 3.12
N SER A 445 2.16 25.87 2.37
CA SER A 445 2.19 25.75 0.88
C SER A 445 3.08 24.61 0.35
N SER A 446 3.00 24.40 -0.97
CA SER A 446 3.07 23.12 -1.70
C SER A 446 4.25 22.18 -1.41
N SER A 447 3.98 20.88 -1.50
CA SER A 447 5.00 19.81 -1.45
C SER A 447 5.85 19.76 -2.72
N TYR A 448 6.93 18.96 -2.72
CA TYR A 448 7.60 18.56 -3.97
C TYR A 448 6.59 18.02 -4.99
N GLU A 449 6.86 18.25 -6.26
CA GLU A 449 6.04 17.77 -7.36
C GLU A 449 6.90 16.95 -8.34
N PHE A 450 6.28 15.95 -8.95
CA PHE A 450 6.92 15.13 -9.97
C PHE A 450 6.13 15.26 -11.27
N GLU A 451 6.83 15.59 -12.34
CA GLU A 451 6.28 15.72 -13.68
C GLU A 451 6.87 14.62 -14.57
N ILE A 452 6.02 13.75 -15.12
CA ILE A 452 6.49 12.70 -16.04
C ILE A 452 6.78 13.30 -17.41
N ASN A 453 7.76 12.73 -18.12
CA ASN A 453 8.07 13.15 -19.48
C ASN A 453 6.86 12.92 -20.41
N SER A 454 6.60 13.86 -21.32
CA SER A 454 5.65 13.65 -22.41
C SER A 454 6.10 12.48 -23.28
N ALA A 455 5.14 11.76 -23.88
CA ALA A 455 5.47 10.71 -24.82
C ALA A 455 6.25 11.29 -26.03
N PRO A 456 7.32 10.62 -26.52
CA PRO A 456 7.98 11.05 -27.74
C PRO A 456 6.94 11.08 -28.88
N HIS A 457 6.95 12.13 -29.72
CA HIS A 457 6.03 12.25 -30.85
C HIS A 457 6.19 11.06 -31.80
N GLY A 458 5.33 10.05 -31.63
CA GLY A 458 5.18 8.95 -32.58
C GLY A 458 4.29 9.41 -33.71
N GLU A 459 4.82 9.44 -34.93
CA GLU A 459 3.99 9.45 -36.13
C GLU A 459 3.13 8.18 -36.12
N GLY A 460 1.82 8.37 -35.92
CA GLY A 460 0.83 7.29 -35.92
C GLY A 460 0.14 7.14 -34.57
N ARG A 461 -1.18 7.40 -34.54
CA ARG A 461 -2.08 6.98 -33.46
C ARG A 461 -2.13 5.46 -33.43
N GLN A 462 -1.14 4.81 -32.83
CA GLN A 462 -1.28 3.42 -32.42
C GLN A 462 -2.16 3.42 -31.18
N ILE A 463 -3.34 2.83 -31.29
CA ILE A 463 -4.20 2.52 -30.14
C ILE A 463 -3.36 1.64 -29.20
N PRO A 464 -2.99 2.10 -27.99
CA PRO A 464 -2.25 1.26 -27.05
C PRO A 464 -3.10 0.03 -26.70
N PRO A 465 -2.50 -1.17 -26.51
CA PRO A 465 -3.24 -2.31 -25.99
C PRO A 465 -3.90 -1.91 -24.66
N PRO A 466 -5.10 -2.45 -24.33
CA PRO A 466 -5.78 -2.12 -23.09
C PRO A 466 -4.89 -2.49 -21.89
N VAL A 467 -4.32 -1.47 -21.25
CA VAL A 467 -3.57 -1.63 -20.02
C VAL A 467 -4.59 -1.73 -18.90
N PHE A 468 -4.70 -2.90 -18.27
CA PHE A 468 -5.47 -3.06 -17.05
C PHE A 468 -4.84 -2.20 -15.95
N ASP A 469 -5.49 -1.10 -15.60
CA ASP A 469 -5.14 -0.39 -14.38
C ASP A 469 -5.49 -1.28 -13.19
N PRO A 470 -4.51 -1.69 -12.37
CA PRO A 470 -4.84 -2.46 -11.20
C PRO A 470 -5.71 -1.59 -10.28
N PRO A 471 -6.74 -2.17 -9.64
CA PRO A 471 -7.51 -1.44 -8.64
C PRO A 471 -6.54 -0.89 -7.57
N PRO A 472 -6.80 0.30 -7.01
CA PRO A 472 -5.93 0.88 -6.00
C PRO A 472 -5.77 -0.13 -4.87
N THR A 473 -4.51 -0.43 -4.53
CA THR A 473 -4.24 -1.27 -3.36
C THR A 473 -4.76 -0.55 -2.12
N PRO A 474 -5.41 -1.28 -1.18
CA PRO A 474 -5.80 -0.70 0.09
C PRO A 474 -4.58 -0.10 0.77
N ARG A 475 -4.85 0.99 1.47
CA ARG A 475 -3.88 1.67 2.32
C ARG A 475 -3.24 0.66 3.27
N GLY A 476 -1.91 0.68 3.35
CA GLY A 476 -1.12 -0.17 4.25
C GLY A 476 -0.83 -1.60 3.79
N LEU A 477 -1.35 -2.06 2.64
CA LEU A 477 -1.08 -3.44 2.21
C LEU A 477 0.41 -3.70 1.98
N TRP A 478 1.14 -2.74 1.40
CA TRP A 478 2.59 -2.85 1.17
C TRP A 478 3.42 -2.82 2.45
N LEU A 479 2.87 -2.36 3.59
CA LEU A 479 3.55 -2.39 4.89
C LEU A 479 3.64 -3.81 5.47
N ILE A 480 2.67 -4.66 5.17
CA ILE A 480 2.58 -6.02 5.74
C ILE A 480 3.10 -7.11 4.78
N LEU A 481 3.35 -6.76 3.52
CA LEU A 481 3.83 -7.69 2.51
C LEU A 481 5.36 -7.64 2.37
N PRO A 482 6.00 -8.78 2.02
CA PRO A 482 7.42 -8.80 1.70
C PRO A 482 7.80 -7.78 0.61
N ARG A 483 9.01 -7.22 0.70
CA ARG A 483 9.49 -6.15 -0.21
C ARG A 483 9.43 -6.50 -1.69
N ALA A 484 9.61 -7.78 -2.05
CA ALA A 484 9.55 -8.25 -3.44
C ALA A 484 8.10 -8.39 -3.98
N SER A 485 7.08 -8.36 -3.12
CA SER A 485 5.69 -8.60 -3.50
C SER A 485 5.18 -7.61 -4.55
N HIS A 486 5.55 -6.33 -4.45
CA HIS A 486 5.07 -5.33 -5.42
C HIS A 486 5.57 -5.61 -6.84
N SER A 487 6.87 -5.87 -7.03
CA SER A 487 7.42 -6.10 -8.37
C SER A 487 6.88 -7.40 -8.97
N LEU A 488 6.80 -8.47 -8.18
CA LEU A 488 6.22 -9.76 -8.61
C LEU A 488 4.76 -9.59 -9.05
N TRP A 489 3.95 -8.89 -8.26
CA TRP A 489 2.56 -8.64 -8.60
C TRP A 489 2.41 -7.78 -9.87
N ARG A 490 3.21 -6.71 -10.00
CA ARG A 490 3.21 -5.87 -11.22
C ARG A 490 3.57 -6.66 -12.46
N THR A 491 4.62 -7.49 -12.39
CA THR A 491 5.02 -8.35 -13.49
C THR A 491 3.90 -9.30 -13.89
N LEU A 492 3.18 -9.90 -12.93
CA LEU A 492 2.05 -10.78 -13.21
C LEU A 492 0.86 -10.05 -13.84
N LEU A 493 0.60 -8.80 -13.47
CA LEU A 493 -0.48 -7.99 -14.05
C LEU A 493 -0.22 -7.63 -15.52
N THR A 494 1.04 -7.42 -15.89
CA THR A 494 1.43 -7.05 -17.26
C THR A 494 1.79 -8.26 -18.12
N SER A 495 1.77 -9.46 -17.54
CA SER A 495 2.09 -10.69 -18.26
C SER A 495 0.86 -11.22 -18.99
N PRO A 496 0.99 -11.68 -20.25
CA PRO A 496 -0.15 -12.18 -21.03
C PRO A 496 -0.70 -13.53 -20.52
N GLY A 497 0.06 -14.23 -19.68
CA GLY A 497 -0.35 -15.53 -19.13
C GLY A 497 0.42 -15.90 -17.85
N PRO A 498 0.13 -17.08 -17.29
CA PRO A 498 0.80 -17.58 -16.09
C PRO A 498 2.31 -17.74 -16.29
N LEU A 499 3.09 -17.42 -15.26
CA LEU A 499 4.55 -17.48 -15.29
C LEU A 499 5.11 -18.51 -14.30
N ASP A 500 6.14 -19.23 -14.73
CA ASP A 500 6.94 -20.07 -13.84
C ASP A 500 7.72 -19.22 -12.83
N LEU A 501 8.02 -19.79 -11.66
CA LEU A 501 8.67 -19.06 -10.55
C LEU A 501 10.01 -18.41 -10.95
N ALA A 502 10.81 -19.12 -11.77
CA ALA A 502 12.12 -18.63 -12.19
C ALA A 502 11.98 -17.43 -13.14
N ASP A 503 11.17 -17.58 -14.20
CA ASP A 503 10.89 -16.52 -15.17
C ASP A 503 10.29 -15.28 -14.49
N LEU A 504 9.40 -15.50 -13.53
CA LEU A 504 8.78 -14.44 -12.78
C LEU A 504 9.81 -13.69 -11.91
N ALA A 505 10.72 -14.40 -11.23
CA ALA A 505 11.77 -13.77 -10.44
C ALA A 505 12.73 -12.93 -11.31
N VAL A 506 13.08 -13.40 -12.52
CA VAL A 506 13.89 -12.65 -13.48
C VAL A 506 13.15 -11.40 -13.95
N LYS A 507 11.92 -11.56 -14.47
CA LYS A 507 11.11 -10.44 -15.00
C LYS A 507 10.78 -9.39 -13.94
N ALA A 508 10.58 -9.80 -12.69
CA ALA A 508 10.36 -8.90 -11.55
C ALA A 508 11.65 -8.22 -11.03
N GLY A 509 12.82 -8.53 -11.61
CA GLY A 509 14.09 -7.87 -11.32
C GLY A 509 14.76 -8.32 -10.01
N LEU A 510 14.56 -9.57 -9.59
CA LEU A 510 15.19 -10.10 -8.36
C LEU A 510 16.63 -10.58 -8.58
N VAL A 511 17.01 -10.84 -9.83
CA VAL A 511 18.37 -11.18 -10.28
C VAL A 511 19.17 -9.92 -10.60
N GLU A 512 20.49 -10.01 -10.80
CA GLU A 512 21.29 -8.84 -11.20
C GLU A 512 21.13 -8.58 -12.70
N ASP A 513 21.28 -9.60 -13.54
CA ASP A 513 21.12 -9.48 -15.00
C ASP A 513 19.92 -10.25 -15.54
N GLY A 514 19.30 -9.74 -16.62
CA GLY A 514 18.10 -10.34 -17.21
C GLY A 514 18.30 -11.72 -17.84
N ALA A 515 19.56 -12.13 -18.04
CA ALA A 515 19.94 -13.46 -18.52
C ALA A 515 20.27 -14.44 -17.38
N ASP A 516 20.34 -13.97 -16.13
CA ASP A 516 20.73 -14.80 -14.99
C ASP A 516 19.63 -15.79 -14.60
N GLU A 517 20.05 -16.97 -14.19
CA GLU A 517 19.18 -17.87 -13.46
C GLU A 517 19.01 -17.43 -12.00
N PRO A 518 17.77 -17.40 -11.46
CA PRO A 518 17.56 -17.10 -10.05
C PRO A 518 18.22 -18.13 -9.14
N SER A 519 19.05 -17.66 -8.22
CA SER A 519 19.63 -18.46 -7.14
C SER A 519 18.57 -19.07 -6.22
N LYS A 520 18.95 -20.07 -5.41
CA LYS A 520 18.04 -20.70 -4.43
C LYS A 520 17.44 -19.69 -3.44
N SER A 521 18.22 -18.71 -2.98
CA SER A 521 17.75 -17.68 -2.06
C SER A 521 16.76 -16.71 -2.73
N GLN A 522 16.98 -16.33 -3.99
CA GLN A 522 16.05 -15.51 -4.77
C GLN A 522 14.74 -16.25 -5.05
N ARG A 523 14.80 -17.54 -5.42
CA ARG A 523 13.61 -18.38 -5.59
C ARG A 523 12.81 -18.51 -4.27
N SER A 524 13.51 -18.67 -3.14
CA SER A 524 12.88 -18.70 -1.81
C SER A 524 12.20 -17.37 -1.48
N THR A 525 12.87 -16.25 -1.74
CA THR A 525 12.33 -14.89 -1.53
C THR A 525 11.10 -14.64 -2.39
N ALA A 526 11.17 -14.98 -3.68
CA ALA A 526 10.04 -14.87 -4.60
C ALA A 526 8.86 -15.74 -4.15
N LYS A 527 9.12 -17.00 -3.76
CA LYS A 527 8.10 -17.91 -3.24
C LYS A 527 7.41 -17.36 -2.00
N ALA A 528 8.17 -16.86 -1.02
CA ALA A 528 7.61 -16.28 0.20
C ALA A 528 6.71 -15.07 -0.10
N ALA A 529 7.16 -14.19 -1.01
CA ALA A 529 6.40 -13.03 -1.45
C ALA A 529 5.12 -13.40 -2.22
N LEU A 530 5.16 -14.44 -3.06
CA LEU A 530 4.00 -14.94 -3.81
C LEU A 530 2.97 -15.63 -2.92
N VAL A 531 3.41 -16.38 -1.92
CA VAL A 531 2.52 -16.94 -0.90
C VAL A 531 1.82 -15.83 -0.12
N ALA A 532 2.55 -14.79 0.29
CA ALA A 532 1.96 -13.64 0.96
C ALA A 532 0.93 -12.90 0.07
N LEU A 533 1.26 -12.68 -1.21
CA LEU A 533 0.33 -12.11 -2.19
C LEU A 533 -0.91 -12.99 -2.40
N SER A 534 -0.75 -14.32 -2.37
CA SER A 534 -1.84 -15.26 -2.58
C SER A 534 -2.80 -15.26 -1.40
N ARG A 535 -2.27 -15.23 -0.17
CA ARG A 535 -3.06 -15.01 1.06
C ARG A 535 -3.78 -13.65 1.05
N ALA A 536 -3.17 -12.63 0.44
CA ALA A 536 -3.79 -11.34 0.19
C ALA A 536 -4.76 -11.34 -1.03
N GLY A 537 -5.03 -12.48 -1.66
CA GLY A 537 -5.96 -12.62 -2.78
C GLY A 537 -5.51 -12.00 -4.10
N MET A 538 -4.23 -11.61 -4.21
CA MET A 538 -3.68 -10.85 -5.33
C MET A 538 -3.04 -11.73 -6.41
N VAL A 539 -2.70 -12.97 -6.08
CA VAL A 539 -2.16 -13.96 -7.02
C VAL A 539 -2.73 -15.34 -6.72
N ARG A 540 -2.71 -16.22 -7.73
CA ARG A 540 -3.02 -17.64 -7.59
C ARG A 540 -2.03 -18.48 -8.38
N VAL A 541 -1.97 -19.76 -8.05
CA VAL A 541 -1.19 -20.77 -8.75
C VAL A 541 -2.12 -21.67 -9.57
N ASP A 542 -1.66 -22.13 -10.72
CA ASP A 542 -2.35 -23.14 -11.53
C ASP A 542 -1.88 -24.57 -11.23
N GLU A 543 -2.49 -25.56 -11.89
CA GLU A 543 -2.16 -26.98 -11.75
C GLU A 543 -0.73 -27.34 -12.21
N HIS A 544 -0.07 -26.45 -12.95
CA HIS A 544 1.30 -26.61 -13.43
C HIS A 544 2.34 -25.93 -12.52
N GLY A 545 1.90 -25.25 -11.46
CA GLY A 545 2.78 -24.50 -10.56
C GLY A 545 3.16 -23.11 -11.06
N ARG A 546 2.46 -22.59 -12.07
CA ARG A 546 2.66 -21.24 -12.61
C ARG A 546 1.77 -20.24 -11.89
N TRP A 547 2.29 -19.04 -11.74
CA TRP A 547 1.67 -17.94 -11.01
C TRP A 547 0.97 -16.98 -11.96
N GLN A 548 -0.19 -16.49 -11.55
CA GLN A 548 -0.92 -15.46 -12.27
C GLN A 548 -1.56 -14.47 -11.31
N ALA A 549 -1.81 -13.25 -11.79
CA ALA A 549 -2.57 -12.26 -11.03
C ALA A 549 -4.00 -12.77 -10.76
N ALA A 550 -4.51 -12.43 -9.59
CA ALA A 550 -5.87 -12.76 -9.15
C ALA A 550 -6.52 -11.53 -8.52
N THR A 551 -7.86 -11.51 -8.55
CA THR A 551 -8.69 -10.50 -7.92
C THR A 551 -9.71 -11.18 -7.01
N ARG A 552 -9.20 -11.93 -6.03
CA ARG A 552 -10.05 -12.54 -5.00
C ARG A 552 -10.31 -11.54 -3.86
N PRO A 553 -11.47 -11.61 -3.18
CA PRO A 553 -11.66 -10.88 -1.94
C PRO A 553 -10.55 -11.23 -0.95
N ARG A 554 -9.94 -10.20 -0.34
CA ARG A 554 -8.97 -10.40 0.73
C ARG A 554 -9.62 -11.03 1.94
N SER A 555 -8.84 -11.76 2.73
CA SER A 555 -9.29 -12.18 4.05
C SER A 555 -9.47 -10.96 4.96
N VAL A 556 -10.47 -11.02 5.84
CA VAL A 556 -10.74 -9.96 6.83
C VAL A 556 -9.50 -9.69 7.69
N GLN A 557 -8.72 -10.73 7.99
CA GLN A 557 -7.50 -10.60 8.77
C GLN A 557 -6.46 -9.72 8.07
N ILE A 558 -6.18 -9.96 6.78
CA ILE A 558 -5.23 -9.16 6.00
C ILE A 558 -5.68 -7.69 5.90
N GLU A 559 -6.99 -7.44 5.78
CA GLU A 559 -7.50 -6.06 5.76
C GLU A 559 -7.34 -5.36 7.10
N ARG A 560 -7.59 -6.06 8.23
CA ARG A 560 -7.36 -5.52 9.59
C ARG A 560 -5.88 -5.23 9.82
N ASP A 561 -4.99 -6.16 9.47
CA ASP A 561 -3.55 -6.01 9.67
C ASP A 561 -2.99 -4.84 8.83
N ALA A 562 -3.43 -4.72 7.58
CA ALA A 562 -3.05 -3.61 6.70
C ALA A 562 -3.56 -2.26 7.24
N ALA A 563 -4.81 -2.20 7.72
CA ALA A 563 -5.38 -1.00 8.31
C ALA A 563 -4.66 -0.60 9.60
N ALA A 564 -4.35 -1.56 10.48
CA ALA A 564 -3.62 -1.32 11.72
C ALA A 564 -2.18 -0.85 11.44
N ALA A 565 -1.49 -1.46 10.47
CA ALA A 565 -0.16 -1.02 10.06
C ALA A 565 -0.19 0.41 9.48
N TYR A 566 -1.19 0.72 8.65
CA TYR A 566 -1.38 2.06 8.11
C TYR A 566 -1.64 3.10 9.20
N ALA A 567 -2.50 2.79 10.17
CA ALA A 567 -2.83 3.70 11.27
C ALA A 567 -1.59 4.09 12.09
N ARG A 568 -0.73 3.13 12.45
CA ARG A 568 0.53 3.40 13.18
C ARG A 568 1.48 4.31 12.39
N GLN A 569 1.60 4.07 11.09
CA GLN A 569 2.46 4.88 10.22
C GLN A 569 1.88 6.29 10.03
N LEU A 570 0.56 6.41 9.91
CA LEU A 570 -0.15 7.68 9.79
C LEU A 570 0.04 8.54 11.03
N GLU A 571 -0.14 7.97 12.22
CA GLU A 571 0.06 8.66 13.50
C GLU A 571 1.46 9.26 13.61
N THR A 572 2.50 8.49 13.25
CA THR A 572 3.89 8.98 13.23
C THR A 572 4.04 10.17 12.28
N ILE A 573 3.45 10.10 11.08
CA ILE A 573 3.56 11.15 10.07
C ILE A 573 2.75 12.39 10.43
N GLU A 574 1.60 12.23 11.07
CA GLU A 574 0.79 13.34 11.57
C GLU A 574 1.49 14.07 12.72
N ALA A 575 2.12 13.34 13.63
CA ALA A 575 2.99 13.94 14.66
C ALA A 575 4.15 14.72 14.04
N GLU A 576 4.82 14.19 13.01
CA GLU A 576 5.86 14.92 12.28
C GLU A 576 5.32 16.19 11.60
N ARG A 577 4.13 16.11 10.98
CA ARG A 577 3.48 17.26 10.33
C ARG A 577 3.10 18.34 11.35
N ALA A 578 2.57 17.93 12.50
CA ALA A 578 2.24 18.83 13.60
C ALA A 578 3.49 19.55 14.13
N ALA A 579 4.59 18.80 14.38
CA ALA A 579 5.86 19.37 14.81
C ALA A 579 6.45 20.36 13.78
N TYR A 580 6.34 20.04 12.48
CA TYR A 580 6.77 20.94 11.41
C TYR A 580 5.96 22.24 11.38
N ARG A 581 4.63 22.17 11.47
CA ARG A 581 3.75 23.35 11.47
C ARG A 581 3.97 24.22 12.71
N ALA A 582 4.11 23.59 13.87
CA ALA A 582 4.40 24.26 15.14
C ALA A 582 5.77 24.97 15.17
N GLY A 583 6.64 24.74 14.18
CA GLY A 583 7.97 25.34 14.14
C GLY A 583 8.93 24.77 15.17
N THR A 584 8.61 23.61 15.76
CA THR A 584 9.42 22.99 16.79
C THR A 584 10.77 22.59 16.18
N THR A 585 11.84 23.26 16.61
CA THR A 585 13.20 22.97 16.20
C THR A 585 13.62 21.60 16.72
N SER A 586 13.58 20.59 15.85
CA SER A 586 14.12 19.27 16.16
C SER A 586 15.61 19.34 16.51
N SER A 587 16.09 18.36 17.27
CA SER A 587 17.53 18.17 17.56
C SER A 587 18.40 18.14 16.29
N TRP A 588 17.83 17.68 15.17
CA TRP A 588 18.46 17.71 13.85
C TRP A 588 18.60 19.13 13.27
N THR A 589 17.57 19.98 13.39
CA THR A 589 17.67 21.40 12.99
C THR A 589 18.68 22.16 13.85
N ALA A 590 18.76 21.87 15.15
CA ALA A 590 19.79 22.43 16.03
C ALA A 590 21.20 21.95 15.65
N GLY A 591 21.38 20.65 15.39
CA GLY A 591 22.65 20.09 14.92
C GLY A 591 23.10 20.65 13.57
N ARG A 592 22.17 20.83 12.64
CA ARG A 592 22.44 21.44 11.33
C ARG A 592 22.81 22.93 11.45
N ALA A 593 22.11 23.69 12.29
CA ALA A 593 22.45 25.08 12.55
C ALA A 593 23.88 25.21 13.15
N ARG A 594 24.26 24.33 14.07
CA ARG A 594 25.63 24.26 14.60
C ARG A 594 26.66 23.94 13.52
N ALA A 595 26.39 22.97 12.64
CA ALA A 595 27.28 22.62 11.55
C ALA A 595 27.47 23.78 10.55
N ILE A 596 26.40 24.50 10.23
CA ILE A 596 26.47 25.68 9.35
C ILE A 596 27.20 26.84 10.03
N LYS A 597 26.99 27.05 11.34
CA LYS A 597 27.75 28.04 12.13
C LYS A 597 29.24 27.71 12.13
N ALA A 598 29.61 26.43 12.30
CA ALA A 598 31.00 25.98 12.22
C ALA A 598 31.60 26.17 10.82
N GLN A 599 30.84 25.85 9.76
CA GLN A 599 31.29 26.09 8.38
C GLN A 599 31.48 27.58 8.09
N ARG A 600 30.56 28.44 8.56
CA ARG A 600 30.72 29.90 8.44
C ARG A 600 31.90 30.45 9.22
N ALA A 601 32.19 29.89 10.40
CA ALA A 601 33.39 30.26 11.14
C ALA A 601 34.63 29.95 10.30
N LYS A 602 34.68 28.80 9.62
CA LYS A 602 35.77 28.46 8.68
C LYS A 602 35.81 29.40 7.47
N GLU A 603 34.67 29.71 6.87
CA GLU A 603 34.57 30.65 5.74
C GLU A 603 35.01 32.07 6.15
N LYS A 604 34.63 32.52 7.35
CA LYS A 604 35.05 33.81 7.91
C LYS A 604 36.54 33.83 8.22
N VAL A 605 37.05 32.79 8.88
CA VAL A 605 38.49 32.64 9.13
C VAL A 605 39.26 32.67 7.81
N TRP A 606 38.83 31.90 6.81
CA TRP A 606 39.42 31.94 5.47
C TRP A 606 39.38 33.33 4.85
N TRP A 607 38.25 34.04 4.92
CA TRP A 607 38.11 35.39 4.39
C TRP A 607 39.04 36.38 5.10
N ASP A 608 39.08 36.34 6.43
CA ASP A 608 39.90 37.21 7.27
C ASP A 608 41.41 36.95 7.08
N HIS A 609 41.81 35.76 6.64
CA HIS A 609 43.21 35.43 6.29
C HIS A 609 43.66 35.98 4.93
N LEU A 610 42.74 36.48 4.09
CA LEU A 610 43.11 37.14 2.83
C LEU A 610 43.63 38.54 3.11
N SER A 611 44.64 38.99 2.34
CA SER A 611 45.12 40.37 2.43
C SER A 611 44.00 41.37 2.05
N PRO A 612 44.01 42.61 2.60
CA PRO A 612 43.01 43.62 2.25
C PRO A 612 42.86 43.86 0.75
N ALA A 613 43.98 43.83 0.01
CA ALA A 613 43.97 43.96 -1.45
C ALA A 613 43.28 42.77 -2.15
N ALA A 614 43.50 41.53 -1.67
CA ALA A 614 42.85 40.34 -2.20
C ALA A 614 41.35 40.29 -1.88
N GLN A 615 40.96 40.76 -0.69
CA GLN A 615 39.54 40.93 -0.32
C GLN A 615 38.87 41.97 -1.23
N ALA A 616 39.48 43.15 -1.41
CA ALA A 616 38.97 44.22 -2.26
C ALA A 616 38.84 43.76 -3.73
N ALA A 617 39.85 43.09 -4.27
CA ALA A 617 39.81 42.54 -5.63
C ALA A 617 38.65 41.54 -5.82
N ARG A 618 38.46 40.61 -4.87
CA ARG A 618 37.37 39.63 -4.93
C ARG A 618 35.99 40.26 -4.79
N VAL A 619 35.85 41.27 -3.92
CA VAL A 619 34.60 42.04 -3.79
C VAL A 619 34.30 42.77 -5.11
N ALA A 620 35.31 43.42 -5.71
CA ALA A 620 35.17 44.09 -6.99
C ALA A 620 34.78 43.13 -8.13
N THR A 621 35.39 41.94 -8.22
CA THR A 621 35.02 40.91 -9.20
C THR A 621 33.57 40.46 -9.03
N ARG A 622 33.15 40.10 -7.81
CA ARG A 622 31.77 39.65 -7.54
C ARG A 622 30.75 40.75 -7.76
N ARG A 623 31.14 42.00 -7.47
CA ARG A 623 30.34 43.19 -7.74
C ARG A 623 30.12 43.37 -9.24
N LEU A 624 31.19 43.30 -10.04
CA LEU A 624 31.12 43.40 -11.50
C LEU A 624 30.27 42.28 -12.09
N GLU A 625 30.47 41.03 -11.66
CA GLU A 625 29.65 39.88 -12.07
C GLU A 625 28.16 40.12 -11.81
N PHE A 626 27.82 40.70 -10.65
CA PHE A 626 26.44 41.01 -10.30
C PHE A 626 25.86 42.15 -11.13
N GLU A 627 26.68 43.16 -11.44
CA GLU A 627 26.26 44.32 -12.24
C GLU A 627 26.03 43.96 -13.70
N GLN A 628 26.77 42.98 -14.24
CA GLN A 628 26.58 42.44 -15.59
C GLN A 628 25.34 41.55 -15.73
N MET A 629 24.71 41.13 -14.63
CA MET A 629 23.48 40.32 -14.67
C MET A 629 22.27 41.19 -15.00
N SER A 630 21.31 40.62 -15.74
CA SER A 630 20.02 41.27 -15.97
C SER A 630 19.24 41.45 -14.65
N ILE A 631 18.28 42.37 -14.61
CA ILE A 631 17.48 42.64 -13.39
C ILE A 631 16.76 41.37 -12.88
N SER A 632 16.32 40.49 -13.78
CA SER A 632 15.71 39.21 -13.41
C SER A 632 16.71 38.21 -12.83
N GLN A 633 17.92 38.14 -13.39
CA GLN A 633 19.01 37.32 -12.85
C GLN A 633 19.48 37.83 -11.48
N GLN A 634 19.61 39.14 -11.31
CA GLN A 634 19.91 39.77 -10.02
C GLN A 634 18.84 39.44 -8.97
N ALA A 635 17.56 39.48 -9.35
CA ALA A 635 16.43 39.12 -8.48
C ALA A 635 16.51 37.65 -8.04
N ALA A 636 16.75 36.75 -8.98
CA ALA A 636 16.88 35.31 -8.72
C ALA A 636 18.09 35.01 -7.82
N LEU A 637 19.22 35.68 -8.01
CA LEU A 637 20.40 35.52 -7.16
C LEU A 637 20.12 35.99 -5.73
N LYS A 638 19.52 37.18 -5.56
CA LYS A 638 19.10 37.70 -4.25
C LYS A 638 18.18 36.73 -3.52
N ALA A 639 17.16 36.20 -4.22
CA ALA A 639 16.26 35.20 -3.64
C ALA A 639 17.00 33.91 -3.23
N ARG A 640 17.87 33.38 -4.10
CA ARG A 640 18.66 32.17 -3.82
C ARG A 640 19.55 32.34 -2.58
N LEU A 641 20.18 33.51 -2.42
CA LEU A 641 21.03 33.81 -1.26
C LEU A 641 20.21 33.94 0.04
N ALA A 642 19.06 34.63 -0.01
CA ALA A 642 18.14 34.73 1.12
C ALA A 642 17.59 33.35 1.54
N GLU A 643 17.11 32.55 0.59
CA GLU A 643 16.67 31.17 0.85
C GLU A 643 17.78 30.29 1.42
N ARG A 644 19.02 30.44 0.94
CA ARG A 644 20.18 29.72 1.51
C ARG A 644 20.40 30.08 2.98
N ARG A 645 20.21 31.36 3.37
CA ARG A 645 20.29 31.82 4.77
C ARG A 645 19.14 31.29 5.62
N ILE A 646 17.91 31.33 5.10
CA ILE A 646 16.73 30.76 5.77
C ILE A 646 16.90 29.24 5.98
N ARG A 647 17.38 28.51 4.97
CA ARG A 647 17.72 27.08 5.08
C ARG A 647 18.82 26.80 6.10
N ALA A 648 19.64 27.80 6.40
CA ALA A 648 20.67 27.75 7.44
C ALA A 648 20.14 28.11 8.85
N GLY A 649 18.85 28.45 8.97
CA GLY A 649 18.22 28.82 10.24
C GLY A 649 18.45 30.27 10.64
N LEU A 650 18.77 31.14 9.68
CA LEU A 650 18.95 32.57 9.91
C LEU A 650 17.70 33.31 9.47
N ASP A 651 17.24 34.24 10.31
CA ASP A 651 16.21 35.18 9.93
C ASP A 651 16.80 36.21 8.95
N GLU A 652 16.15 36.34 7.79
CA GLU A 652 16.57 37.26 6.74
C GLU A 652 16.34 38.72 7.16
N LEU A 653 15.28 38.98 7.94
CA LEU A 653 14.99 40.30 8.49
C LEU A 653 16.05 40.72 9.52
N GLU A 654 16.32 39.86 10.51
CA GLU A 654 17.38 40.10 11.50
C GLU A 654 18.76 40.29 10.83
N THR A 655 19.07 39.50 9.80
CA THR A 655 20.31 39.63 9.03
C THR A 655 20.40 40.99 8.35
N TYR A 656 19.31 41.43 7.71
CA TYR A 656 19.24 42.74 7.04
C TYR A 656 19.37 43.90 8.03
N GLN A 657 18.66 43.85 9.15
CA GLN A 657 18.74 44.85 10.22
C GLN A 657 20.12 44.90 10.86
N THR A 658 20.77 43.75 11.04
CA THR A 658 22.13 43.68 11.57
C THR A 658 23.11 44.29 10.59
N TRP A 659 23.02 43.95 9.29
CA TRP A 659 23.84 44.56 8.25
C TRP A 659 23.71 46.09 8.23
N LEU A 660 22.47 46.62 8.30
CA LEU A 660 22.21 48.05 8.38
C LEU A 660 22.85 48.70 9.62
N ARG A 661 22.71 48.08 10.80
CA ARG A 661 23.29 48.60 12.05
C ARG A 661 24.82 48.58 12.08
N THR A 662 25.44 47.63 11.38
CA THR A 662 26.90 47.48 11.34
C THR A 662 27.58 48.33 10.26
N LEU A 663 26.80 49.02 9.42
CA LEU A 663 27.35 49.83 8.33
C LEU A 663 27.68 51.24 8.85
N PRO A 664 28.93 51.72 8.69
CA PRO A 664 29.29 53.10 8.98
C PRO A 664 28.42 54.10 8.20
N ALA A 665 28.11 55.25 8.80
CA ALA A 665 27.18 56.24 8.23
C ALA A 665 27.70 56.84 6.92
N ASP A 666 29.00 57.10 6.84
CA ASP A 666 29.70 57.54 5.63
C ASP A 666 29.63 56.49 4.51
N GLU A 667 29.81 55.21 4.84
CA GLU A 667 29.69 54.11 3.88
C GLU A 667 28.23 53.93 3.40
N TYR A 668 27.25 54.11 4.29
CA TYR A 668 25.83 54.07 3.93
C TYR A 668 25.49 55.17 2.91
N VAL A 669 25.96 56.40 3.14
CA VAL A 669 25.74 57.54 2.24
C VAL A 669 26.41 57.30 0.89
N ALA A 670 27.69 56.88 0.88
CA ALA A 670 28.41 56.57 -0.35
C ALA A 670 27.70 55.50 -1.19
N ARG A 671 27.27 54.40 -0.57
CA ARG A 671 26.51 53.32 -1.24
C ARG A 671 25.14 53.81 -1.74
N SER A 672 24.51 54.73 -1.03
CA SER A 672 23.21 55.29 -1.43
C SER A 672 23.33 56.23 -2.63
N LEU A 673 24.34 57.10 -2.66
CA LEU A 673 24.66 57.94 -3.81
C LEU A 673 25.01 57.11 -5.03
N GLU A 674 25.82 56.07 -4.86
CA GLU A 674 26.18 55.15 -5.94
C GLU A 674 24.97 54.39 -6.49
N ARG A 675 24.06 53.91 -5.63
CA ARG A 675 22.80 53.30 -6.07
C ARG A 675 21.89 54.29 -6.80
N LYS A 676 21.85 55.54 -6.35
CA LYS A 676 21.07 56.62 -6.99
C LYS A 676 21.59 56.89 -8.40
N GLN A 677 22.91 57.02 -8.57
CA GLN A 677 23.52 57.21 -9.89
C GLN A 677 23.20 56.05 -10.82
N ARG A 678 23.44 54.81 -10.37
CA ARG A 678 23.13 53.61 -11.19
C ARG A 678 21.67 53.51 -11.58
N PHE A 679 20.77 53.90 -10.70
CA PHE A 679 19.34 53.89 -11.01
C PHE A 679 18.98 54.95 -12.06
N GLN A 680 19.67 56.09 -12.07
CA GLN A 680 19.52 57.11 -13.11
C GLN A 680 20.06 56.61 -14.46
N ASP A 681 21.11 55.80 -14.47
CA ASP A 681 21.70 55.25 -15.70
C ASP A 681 20.82 54.16 -16.37
N LEU A 682 19.81 53.63 -15.68
CA LEU A 682 18.86 52.65 -16.23
C LEU A 682 17.83 53.31 -17.17
N SER A 683 17.39 52.57 -18.19
CA SER A 683 16.26 52.98 -19.03
C SER A 683 14.94 53.03 -18.24
N PRO A 684 13.92 53.77 -18.70
CA PRO A 684 12.63 53.86 -17.99
C PRO A 684 11.96 52.50 -17.70
N ALA A 685 12.03 51.54 -18.63
CA ALA A 685 11.48 50.21 -18.45
C ALA A 685 12.26 49.40 -17.39
N GLU A 686 13.59 49.52 -17.37
CA GLU A 686 14.47 48.87 -16.39
C GLU A 686 14.32 49.46 -14.99
N ARG A 687 14.09 50.78 -14.87
CA ARG A 687 13.77 51.41 -13.59
C ARG A 687 12.51 50.80 -12.97
N GLY A 688 11.45 50.64 -13.75
CA GLY A 688 10.21 49.98 -13.32
C GLY A 688 10.43 48.53 -12.89
N ALA A 689 11.19 47.75 -13.67
CA ALA A 689 11.52 46.35 -13.34
C ALA A 689 12.39 46.23 -12.07
N SER A 690 13.33 47.16 -11.86
CA SER A 690 14.22 47.20 -10.70
C SER A 690 13.45 47.49 -9.40
N VAL A 691 12.55 48.48 -9.41
CA VAL A 691 11.68 48.81 -8.27
C VAL A 691 10.76 47.63 -7.95
N ALA A 692 10.05 47.08 -8.94
CA ALA A 692 9.14 45.96 -8.75
C ALA A 692 9.85 44.67 -8.28
N SER A 693 11.10 44.46 -8.70
CA SER A 693 11.94 43.36 -8.22
C SER A 693 12.29 43.53 -6.73
N TRP A 694 12.68 44.75 -6.33
CA TRP A 694 13.01 45.05 -4.94
C TRP A 694 11.79 44.98 -4.02
N ASP A 695 10.63 45.50 -4.45
CA ASP A 695 9.38 45.43 -3.69
C ASP A 695 8.93 44.00 -3.44
N ARG A 696 8.97 43.14 -4.48
CA ARG A 696 8.70 41.71 -4.33
C ARG A 696 9.67 41.04 -3.37
N HIS A 697 10.95 41.39 -3.41
CA HIS A 697 11.94 40.85 -2.49
C HIS A 697 11.66 41.26 -1.04
N ARG A 698 11.32 42.53 -0.80
CA ARG A 698 10.98 43.04 0.54
C ARG A 698 9.73 42.38 1.11
N LEU A 699 8.67 42.28 0.31
CA LEU A 699 7.43 41.61 0.70
C LEU A 699 7.66 40.13 1.00
N ARG A 700 8.44 39.44 0.16
CA ARG A 700 8.70 38.00 0.32
C ARG A 700 9.46 37.64 1.60
N TYR A 701 10.36 38.50 2.05
CA TYR A 701 11.23 38.24 3.22
C TYR A 701 10.94 39.14 4.42
N GLY A 702 9.82 39.89 4.39
CA GLY A 702 9.43 40.75 5.50
C GLY A 702 10.41 41.90 5.80
N LEU A 703 11.21 42.34 4.83
CA LEU A 703 12.24 43.38 5.01
C LEU A 703 11.66 44.79 5.21
N THR A 704 10.34 44.93 5.18
CA THR A 704 9.60 46.15 5.49
C THR A 704 9.45 46.31 7.00
N ALA A 705 10.46 46.88 7.65
CA ALA A 705 10.29 47.56 8.92
C ALA A 705 10.80 49.00 8.75
N GLN A 706 9.98 49.99 9.14
CA GLN A 706 10.25 51.45 9.19
C GLN A 706 10.12 52.26 7.88
N ARG A 707 8.87 52.56 7.45
CA ARG A 707 8.48 53.98 7.61
C ARG A 707 8.28 54.12 9.11
N LEU A 708 9.06 54.98 9.76
CA LEU A 708 8.83 55.34 11.15
C LEU A 708 7.34 55.62 11.36
N ALA A 709 6.83 55.31 12.54
CA ALA A 709 5.49 55.70 12.97
C ALA A 709 5.24 57.17 12.62
N THR A 710 4.48 57.39 11.56
CA THR A 710 3.74 58.64 11.33
C THR A 710 2.29 58.23 11.56
N PRO A 711 1.60 58.78 12.57
CA PRO A 711 0.16 58.59 12.65
C PRO A 711 -0.44 59.16 11.36
N PRO A 712 -1.46 58.51 10.78
CA PRO A 712 -2.11 59.05 9.61
C PRO A 712 -2.96 60.24 10.07
N LEU A 713 -2.71 61.42 9.50
CA LEU A 713 -3.74 62.36 9.04
C LEU A 713 -3.07 63.58 8.36
N ASP A 714 -3.37 63.69 7.06
CA ASP A 714 -3.59 64.91 6.28
C ASP A 714 -2.55 66.05 6.29
N GLU A 715 -1.77 66.14 5.19
CA GLU A 715 -1.85 67.19 4.15
C GLU A 715 -0.57 67.18 3.27
N ARG A 716 -0.72 67.28 1.94
CA ARG A 716 0.38 67.42 0.96
C ARG A 716 0.83 68.90 0.87
N PRO A 717 1.95 69.22 0.18
CA PRO A 717 3.35 68.94 0.50
C PRO A 717 4.18 70.25 0.55
N ALA A 718 5.06 70.44 1.55
CA ALA A 718 6.05 71.53 1.50
C ALA A 718 7.26 71.10 0.65
N THR A 719 7.74 72.00 -0.20
CA THR A 719 8.84 71.81 -1.16
C THR A 719 10.21 71.60 -0.49
N PRO A 720 11.20 71.03 -1.22
CA PRO A 720 12.54 70.73 -0.70
C PRO A 720 13.34 71.94 -0.17
N ASP A 721 12.90 73.16 -0.50
CA ASP A 721 13.55 74.39 -0.08
C ASP A 721 13.23 74.78 1.38
N ALA A 722 12.13 74.26 1.95
CA ALA A 722 11.77 74.52 3.36
C ALA A 722 12.60 73.68 4.35
N GLU A 723 12.99 72.46 3.99
CA GLU A 723 13.87 71.61 4.83
C GLU A 723 15.32 72.14 4.90
N ARG A 724 15.71 73.00 3.94
CA ARG A 724 17.05 73.61 3.92
C ARG A 724 17.17 74.82 4.83
N ALA A 725 16.05 75.49 5.16
CA ALA A 725 16.00 76.66 6.04
C ALA A 725 15.80 76.32 7.52
N ALA A 726 15.43 75.08 7.86
CA ALA A 726 15.13 74.67 9.24
C ALA A 726 16.31 74.08 10.03
N LEU A 727 17.51 73.95 9.42
CA LEU A 727 18.64 73.22 10.02
C LEU A 727 19.90 74.04 10.31
N LEU A 728 19.91 75.36 10.12
CA LEU A 728 21.04 76.22 10.49
C LEU A 728 20.55 77.60 10.95
N PRO A 729 20.93 78.11 12.14
CA PRO A 729 20.94 79.54 12.42
C PRO A 729 21.97 80.23 11.52
N ASP A 730 21.66 81.41 11.01
CA ASP A 730 22.50 82.16 10.08
C ASP A 730 23.65 82.84 10.82
N GLY A 731 24.75 82.10 10.98
CA GLY A 731 26.07 82.64 11.34
C GLY A 731 26.47 82.54 12.81
N ALA A 732 27.78 82.75 13.05
CA ALA A 732 28.41 82.57 14.36
C ALA A 732 27.84 83.50 15.46
N ALA A 733 27.35 84.68 15.07
CA ALA A 733 26.81 85.66 16.02
C ALA A 733 25.45 85.24 16.64
N GLU A 734 24.54 84.66 15.85
CA GLU A 734 23.24 84.16 16.36
C GLU A 734 23.41 82.88 17.19
N ARG A 735 24.37 82.03 16.81
CA ARG A 735 24.69 80.81 17.55
C ARG A 735 25.31 81.12 18.93
N ASP A 736 26.16 82.13 19.01
CA ASP A 736 26.81 82.54 20.27
C ASP A 736 25.84 83.33 21.17
N ALA A 737 24.89 84.09 20.61
CA ALA A 737 23.79 84.71 21.35
C ALA A 737 22.84 83.67 21.97
N ALA A 738 22.42 82.66 21.19
CA ALA A 738 21.56 81.57 21.68
C ALA A 738 22.28 80.61 22.66
N PHE A 739 23.62 80.63 22.71
CA PHE A 739 24.41 79.90 23.70
C PHE A 739 24.53 80.70 25.01
N LEU A 740 24.69 82.02 24.94
CA LEU A 740 24.72 82.91 26.10
C LEU A 740 23.35 83.01 26.80
N GLU A 741 22.26 83.03 26.03
CA GLU A 741 20.89 83.04 26.55
C GLU A 741 20.59 81.74 27.34
N ARG A 742 21.03 80.58 26.80
CA ARG A 742 20.93 79.28 27.48
C ARG A 742 21.83 79.14 28.72
N GLN A 743 22.94 79.87 28.80
CA GLN A 743 23.79 79.94 30.00
C GLN A 743 23.18 80.84 31.09
N GLY A 744 22.46 81.90 30.70
CA GLY A 744 21.69 82.75 31.62
C GLY A 744 20.53 82.00 32.29
N ASP A 745 19.75 81.25 31.50
CA ASP A 745 18.63 80.45 32.01
C ASP A 745 19.06 79.33 32.98
N LEU A 746 20.28 78.81 32.83
CA LEU A 746 20.87 77.80 33.72
C LEU A 746 21.30 78.39 35.08
N LEU A 747 21.71 79.67 35.12
CA LEU A 747 22.10 80.35 36.36
C LEU A 747 20.89 80.83 37.18
N GLU A 748 19.76 81.15 36.53
CA GLU A 748 18.51 81.48 37.22
C GLU A 748 17.80 80.24 37.80
N GLN A 749 17.96 79.06 37.18
CA GLN A 749 17.46 77.78 37.70
C GLN A 749 18.22 77.28 38.94
N ASP A 750 19.53 77.54 39.03
CA ASP A 750 20.35 77.15 40.19
C ASP A 750 20.04 78.01 41.44
N GLN A 751 19.60 79.27 41.28
CA GLN A 751 19.16 80.10 42.40
C GLN A 751 17.77 79.72 42.96
N HIS A 752 16.92 79.08 42.15
CA HIS A 752 15.60 78.61 42.58
C HIS A 752 15.63 77.21 43.24
N GLN A 753 16.75 76.46 43.14
CA GLN A 753 16.91 75.16 43.81
C GLN A 753 17.63 75.21 45.18
N VAL A 754 18.12 76.38 45.62
CA VAL A 754 18.76 76.55 46.95
C VAL A 754 17.81 77.18 47.99
N ALA A 755 16.55 77.50 47.64
CA ALA A 755 15.58 78.13 48.55
C ALA A 755 14.19 77.46 48.59
N GLY A 756 14.10 76.15 48.34
CA GLY A 756 12.83 75.38 48.39
C GLY A 756 12.97 74.04 49.08
#